data_AF-A0AAN9Y666-F1
#
_entry.id   AF-A0AAN9Y666-F1
#
_cell.length_a   1.000
_cell.length_b   1.000
_cell.length_c   1.000
_cell.angle_alpha   90.00
_cell.angle_beta   90.00
_cell.angle_gamma   90.00
#
_symmetry.space_group_name_H-M   'P 1'
#
loop_
_entity.id
_entity.type
_entity.pdbx_description
1 polymer ?
#
loop_
_entity_poly.entity_id
_entity_poly.type
_entity_poly.pdbx_seq_one_letter_code
_entity_poly.pdbx_strand_id
1 'polypeptide(L)'
;MTNLNHVTKSILLCFGSLILTTLASPSHYELEIRPEDTSNAVIRGKRQGTAPCDFGVEPSLLSCDWANRNGSVLKWELGAGKLSNWIGGPSKDAGVGEDSERGGYMFFETSLLNAPVLRVDDITIREGQNAYLESPILMTTGADGKCVSFSYSIDGLSAAGLRVMLQPMGKDGRPEGFVRVLWGTKDPTNKAWMETQTLYTYNKDHQIVFEGIAKDIPDPFRKFRGYVAVDNVALKPGLECKGHCSFEGGFCGWTNEEDEDFNWSLGRGSRNPSTGPATDRSSFIYGGMEGGYAYIDTSYPRRPGDIAKLSSPEFDATGPDSPMCMRFWTHMFGNGIGSLAVGISDTRESQERDIWTLSGEAGNAWYQAEVPVSSSNPFKIVITAKVGKNNLGDIAVDDISLTHGTCPTAPQIAAPMNGDCTFEVDECGWSNVGSRDRLDDIDWERTTGAALRNTAHDHTLGSEKGYLLTLARTTIQKPGSRAWFTSRDFRLMPPAVQSNTGPKCLSFWYIMNEPFIDASGPSLGALTVYTRSASERDSTGNLVMKPQWRLYNHQGPDWLYAQALINDPNDSIVIEGIWGSSRANGFIAFDDITFFSGSCSTLPRGAKVRPGECRFERDMCEWTNLTDKSMASWRLATVSRRPANLPDKTFGAPDGYIYYDLFNQILGANMVKLVSPLIPVNEDPQLCFSFWYAAFGAGESALMQISKQDNASADGGGEKIWSLEARNMDTTRPVWLPAQVTVESSKDFHIVMEGQATNGGFAIDDISITPGSCQTRPEKAAIKNQAKS
;
A
#
# COMPACT_ATOMS: atom_id res chain seq x y z
N MET A 1 -65.04 42.45 37.50
CA MET A 1 -66.06 41.48 37.06
C MET A 1 -65.31 40.19 36.76
N THR A 2 -65.06 39.42 37.83
CA THR A 2 -65.78 38.17 38.24
C THR A 2 -65.18 36.96 37.50
N ASN A 3 -64.20 36.27 38.10
CA ASN A 3 -64.29 35.21 39.14
C ASN A 3 -65.03 33.96 38.60
N LEU A 4 -64.59 32.71 38.79
CA LEU A 4 -64.29 31.98 40.03
C LEU A 4 -63.45 30.71 39.69
N ASN A 5 -62.36 30.37 40.40
CA ASN A 5 -62.26 29.52 41.63
C ASN A 5 -62.54 28.02 41.39
N HIS A 6 -61.90 26.99 41.99
CA HIS A 6 -61.08 26.78 43.21
C HIS A 6 -60.41 25.36 43.06
N VAL A 7 -59.13 25.08 43.46
CA VAL A 7 -58.62 24.69 44.81
C VAL A 7 -59.15 23.31 45.27
N THR A 8 -58.44 22.30 45.80
CA THR A 8 -57.04 22.05 46.29
C THR A 8 -56.93 20.60 46.81
N LYS A 9 -55.68 20.08 46.96
CA LYS A 9 -55.10 19.27 48.09
C LYS A 9 -55.79 17.95 48.52
N SER A 10 -55.16 16.90 49.05
CA SER A 10 -53.79 16.49 49.40
C SER A 10 -53.88 15.12 50.14
N ILE A 11 -52.74 14.41 50.25
CA ILE A 11 -52.25 13.66 51.44
C ILE A 11 -52.69 12.18 51.67
N LEU A 12 -51.64 11.31 51.68
CA LEU A 12 -51.33 10.13 52.53
C LEU A 12 -52.32 8.94 52.59
N LEU A 13 -51.96 7.66 52.77
CA LEU A 13 -50.88 7.02 53.55
C LEU A 13 -50.74 5.52 53.15
N CYS A 14 -49.60 4.95 53.56
CA CYS A 14 -49.11 3.57 53.53
C CYS A 14 -50.07 2.40 53.85
N PHE A 15 -49.71 1.19 53.40
CA PHE A 15 -49.34 -0.04 54.16
C PHE A 15 -49.35 -1.24 53.19
N GLY A 16 -48.27 -1.98 52.98
CA GLY A 16 -47.83 -3.15 53.77
C GLY A 16 -48.32 -4.45 53.09
N SER A 17 -47.49 -5.24 52.40
CA SER A 17 -46.48 -6.19 52.88
C SER A 17 -46.99 -7.66 52.88
N LEU A 18 -46.26 -8.52 52.13
CA LEU A 18 -46.01 -9.96 52.37
C LEU A 18 -47.23 -10.93 52.29
N ILE A 19 -47.19 -12.20 51.88
CA ILE A 19 -46.18 -13.29 51.90
C ILE A 19 -46.79 -14.48 51.10
N LEU A 20 -45.93 -15.30 50.45
CA LEU A 20 -45.94 -16.78 50.23
C LEU A 20 -47.29 -17.52 49.96
N THR A 21 -47.44 -18.59 49.16
CA THR A 21 -46.56 -19.75 48.88
C THR A 21 -47.32 -20.70 47.93
N THR A 22 -46.57 -21.24 46.97
CA THR A 22 -46.43 -22.68 46.63
C THR A 22 -47.45 -23.47 45.79
N LEU A 23 -46.84 -24.08 44.77
CA LEU A 23 -46.78 -25.51 44.42
C LEU A 23 -47.84 -26.12 43.49
N ALA A 24 -47.26 -26.73 42.45
CA ALA A 24 -47.52 -28.07 41.92
C ALA A 24 -48.26 -28.16 40.58
N SER A 25 -47.45 -28.36 39.53
CA SER A 25 -47.72 -29.20 38.36
C SER A 25 -47.98 -30.66 38.76
N PRO A 26 -48.63 -31.51 37.92
CA PRO A 26 -47.85 -32.26 36.91
C PRO A 26 -48.60 -32.70 35.62
N SER A 27 -47.82 -33.00 34.56
CA SER A 27 -47.92 -34.10 33.54
C SER A 27 -49.24 -34.36 32.78
N HIS A 28 -49.32 -34.83 31.52
CA HIS A 28 -48.44 -35.24 30.41
C HIS A 28 -49.37 -35.59 29.18
N TYR A 29 -48.79 -35.69 27.97
CA TYR A 29 -49.22 -36.41 26.73
C TYR A 29 -49.84 -35.64 25.53
N GLU A 30 -48.98 -35.46 24.52
CA GLU A 30 -49.11 -35.71 23.06
C GLU A 30 -50.44 -35.48 22.30
N LEU A 31 -50.38 -34.63 21.25
CA LEU A 31 -50.51 -35.05 19.84
C LEU A 31 -50.29 -33.86 18.88
N GLU A 32 -49.57 -34.14 17.80
CA GLU A 32 -49.04 -33.24 16.78
C GLU A 32 -49.86 -33.37 15.50
N ILE A 33 -50.51 -32.29 15.00
CA ILE A 33 -50.89 -32.07 13.58
C ILE A 33 -50.97 -30.54 13.30
N ARG A 34 -50.13 -30.02 12.37
CA ARG A 34 -50.16 -28.66 11.73
C ARG A 34 -51.07 -28.68 10.47
N PRO A 35 -51.39 -27.59 9.71
CA PRO A 35 -50.86 -26.19 9.66
C PRO A 35 -52.00 -25.10 9.60
N GLU A 36 -51.76 -23.79 9.72
CA GLU A 36 -51.40 -22.86 8.63
C GLU A 36 -51.09 -21.44 9.16
N ASP A 37 -50.36 -20.71 8.32
CA ASP A 37 -49.72 -19.40 8.47
C ASP A 37 -50.56 -18.23 9.04
N THR A 38 -49.93 -17.42 9.88
CA THR A 38 -49.96 -15.95 9.73
C THR A 38 -48.73 -15.30 10.38
N SER A 39 -48.05 -14.50 9.55
CA SER A 39 -46.98 -13.51 9.80
C SER A 39 -46.68 -13.10 11.25
N ASN A 40 -45.44 -13.35 11.70
CA ASN A 40 -44.82 -12.61 12.80
C ASN A 40 -43.89 -11.54 12.25
N ALA A 41 -44.26 -10.28 12.46
CA ALA A 41 -43.36 -9.15 12.37
C ALA A 41 -42.25 -9.31 13.43
N VAL A 42 -41.00 -9.44 12.98
CA VAL A 42 -39.84 -9.46 13.87
C VAL A 42 -39.63 -8.04 14.39
N ILE A 43 -40.02 -7.82 15.64
CA ILE A 43 -39.62 -6.65 16.42
C ILE A 43 -38.10 -6.73 16.58
N ARG A 44 -37.36 -5.93 15.80
CA ARG A 44 -35.90 -5.80 15.90
C ARG A 44 -35.53 -5.27 17.30
N GLY A 45 -34.77 -6.07 18.05
CA GLY A 45 -34.30 -5.71 19.39
C GLY A 45 -33.31 -4.54 19.35
N LYS A 46 -33.41 -3.65 20.34
CA LYS A 46 -32.48 -2.53 20.56
C LYS A 46 -31.19 -3.07 21.18
N ARG A 47 -30.05 -2.92 20.50
CA ARG A 47 -28.74 -3.20 21.10
C ARG A 47 -28.36 -2.05 22.03
N GLN A 48 -28.14 -2.38 23.31
CA GLN A 48 -27.61 -1.49 24.35
C GLN A 48 -26.28 -2.04 24.89
N GLY A 49 -25.52 -2.75 24.05
CA GLY A 49 -24.22 -3.34 24.37
C GLY A 49 -23.11 -2.73 23.54
N THR A 50 -22.02 -2.33 24.21
CA THR A 50 -20.82 -1.69 23.66
C THR A 50 -19.81 -2.68 23.05
N ALA A 51 -20.09 -3.97 23.09
CA ALA A 51 -19.16 -5.00 22.58
C ALA A 51 -19.10 -4.99 21.03
N PRO A 52 -17.90 -5.11 20.42
CA PRO A 52 -17.76 -5.30 18.98
C PRO A 52 -18.55 -6.52 18.50
N CYS A 53 -19.00 -6.49 17.25
CA CYS A 53 -19.44 -7.68 16.54
C CYS A 53 -18.24 -8.31 15.84
N ASP A 54 -17.77 -9.44 16.38
CA ASP A 54 -16.68 -10.28 15.87
C ASP A 54 -17.20 -11.47 15.03
N PHE A 55 -18.50 -11.49 14.74
CA PHE A 55 -19.20 -12.53 13.99
C PHE A 55 -19.07 -13.97 14.54
N GLY A 56 -18.56 -14.14 15.76
CA GLY A 56 -18.44 -15.40 16.47
C GLY A 56 -17.26 -16.27 16.02
N VAL A 57 -17.30 -17.55 16.38
CA VAL A 57 -16.26 -18.55 16.06
C VAL A 57 -16.94 -19.83 15.58
N GLU A 58 -16.38 -20.52 14.60
CA GLU A 58 -16.90 -21.78 14.07
C GLU A 58 -17.06 -22.83 15.19
N PRO A 59 -18.23 -23.51 15.32
CA PRO A 59 -19.35 -23.58 14.37
C PRO A 59 -20.50 -22.58 14.63
N SER A 60 -20.36 -21.66 15.58
CA SER A 60 -21.41 -20.74 16.04
C SER A 60 -21.22 -19.32 15.50
N LEU A 61 -21.29 -19.15 14.19
CA LEU A 61 -21.22 -17.84 13.53
C LEU A 61 -22.53 -17.06 13.68
N LEU A 62 -22.46 -15.74 13.88
CA LEU A 62 -23.62 -14.87 14.13
C LEU A 62 -23.47 -13.52 13.42
N SER A 63 -24.54 -12.99 12.82
CA SER A 63 -24.48 -11.71 12.10
C SER A 63 -24.65 -10.46 12.99
N CYS A 64 -24.77 -10.61 14.32
CA CYS A 64 -24.98 -9.52 15.29
C CYS A 64 -26.04 -8.47 14.88
N ASP A 65 -27.18 -8.92 14.35
CA ASP A 65 -28.27 -8.07 13.84
C ASP A 65 -27.97 -7.26 12.56
N TRP A 66 -26.80 -7.45 11.95
CA TRP A 66 -26.54 -6.98 10.59
C TRP A 66 -27.27 -7.85 9.57
N ALA A 67 -27.82 -7.21 8.55
CA ALA A 67 -28.63 -7.88 7.54
C ALA A 67 -28.27 -7.42 6.12
N ASN A 68 -28.32 -8.36 5.17
CA ASN A 68 -28.22 -8.01 3.76
C ASN A 68 -29.42 -7.17 3.32
N ARG A 69 -29.19 -6.15 2.48
CA ARG A 69 -30.25 -5.40 1.83
C ARG A 69 -31.10 -6.31 0.95
N ASN A 70 -32.42 -6.19 1.06
CA ASN A 70 -33.31 -7.00 0.22
C ASN A 70 -33.21 -6.57 -1.25
N GLY A 71 -33.13 -7.54 -2.15
CA GLY A 71 -32.98 -7.29 -3.60
C GLY A 71 -31.56 -7.06 -4.10
N SER A 72 -30.52 -7.09 -3.24
CA SER A 72 -29.14 -7.10 -3.72
C SER A 72 -28.81 -8.44 -4.40
N VAL A 73 -28.15 -8.38 -5.56
CA VAL A 73 -27.73 -9.60 -6.27
C VAL A 73 -26.57 -10.26 -5.53
N LEU A 74 -25.56 -9.47 -5.18
CA LEU A 74 -24.47 -9.92 -4.31
C LEU A 74 -24.90 -9.78 -2.85
N LYS A 75 -24.49 -10.74 -2.03
CA LYS A 75 -24.83 -10.82 -0.62
C LYS A 75 -23.58 -11.12 0.19
N TRP A 76 -23.51 -10.50 1.35
CA TRP A 76 -22.55 -10.83 2.40
C TRP A 76 -22.91 -12.17 3.03
N GLU A 77 -21.91 -13.02 3.21
CA GLU A 77 -21.97 -14.35 3.79
C GLU A 77 -21.06 -14.42 5.02
N LEU A 78 -21.44 -15.24 5.99
CA LEU A 78 -20.59 -15.54 7.14
C LEU A 78 -19.47 -16.49 6.69
N GLY A 79 -18.23 -16.12 6.96
CA GLY A 79 -17.04 -16.92 6.69
C GLY A 79 -16.27 -17.23 7.97
N ALA A 80 -15.44 -18.28 7.93
CA ALA A 80 -14.48 -18.62 8.96
C ALA A 80 -13.26 -19.32 8.35
N GLY A 81 -12.07 -18.77 8.59
CA GLY A 81 -10.77 -19.12 8.01
C GLY A 81 -10.74 -20.18 6.90
N LYS A 82 -10.48 -21.46 7.24
CA LYS A 82 -10.28 -22.54 6.24
C LYS A 82 -11.51 -22.88 5.41
N LEU A 83 -12.74 -22.63 5.91
CA LEU A 83 -13.97 -22.94 5.18
C LEU A 83 -14.20 -21.98 4.01
N SER A 84 -13.99 -20.69 4.27
CA SER A 84 -14.22 -19.61 3.31
C SER A 84 -13.07 -19.45 2.30
N ASN A 85 -11.85 -19.92 2.60
CA ASN A 85 -10.74 -19.92 1.63
C ASN A 85 -11.09 -20.68 0.32
N TRP A 86 -11.87 -21.76 0.40
CA TRP A 86 -12.33 -22.49 -0.79
C TRP A 86 -13.37 -21.70 -1.61
N ILE A 87 -14.21 -20.94 -0.90
CA ILE A 87 -15.32 -20.14 -1.43
C ILE A 87 -14.81 -18.78 -1.93
N GLY A 88 -13.63 -18.34 -1.48
CA GLY A 88 -12.93 -17.15 -1.98
C GLY A 88 -12.74 -16.03 -0.96
N GLY A 89 -12.97 -16.25 0.34
CA GLY A 89 -12.74 -15.27 1.41
C GLY A 89 -11.36 -15.38 2.10
N PRO A 90 -11.05 -14.50 3.07
CA PRO A 90 -9.82 -14.54 3.87
C PRO A 90 -9.53 -15.90 4.52
N SER A 91 -8.26 -16.32 4.58
CA SER A 91 -7.91 -17.59 5.23
C SER A 91 -7.91 -17.55 6.77
N LYS A 92 -8.01 -16.36 7.36
CA LYS A 92 -8.01 -16.08 8.80
C LYS A 92 -8.95 -14.90 9.08
N ASP A 93 -9.50 -14.81 10.28
CA ASP A 93 -10.23 -13.64 10.78
C ASP A 93 -9.30 -12.44 11.08
N ALA A 94 -9.86 -11.32 11.52
CA ALA A 94 -9.07 -10.16 11.94
C ALA A 94 -8.54 -10.27 13.39
N GLY A 95 -8.86 -11.34 14.11
CA GLY A 95 -8.46 -11.56 15.50
C GLY A 95 -6.99 -11.98 15.65
N VAL A 96 -6.44 -11.76 16.84
CA VAL A 96 -5.08 -12.16 17.20
C VAL A 96 -5.14 -13.34 18.17
N GLY A 97 -4.88 -14.57 17.69
CA GLY A 97 -4.88 -15.77 18.56
C GLY A 97 -4.88 -17.12 17.83
N GLU A 98 -4.79 -18.21 18.60
CA GLU A 98 -4.84 -19.60 18.11
C GLU A 98 -6.14 -19.94 17.36
N ASP A 99 -7.23 -19.22 17.66
CA ASP A 99 -8.54 -19.41 17.02
C ASP A 99 -8.76 -18.58 15.74
N SER A 100 -7.78 -17.79 15.28
CA SER A 100 -7.92 -16.95 14.08
C SER A 100 -8.25 -17.72 12.79
N GLU A 101 -7.93 -19.02 12.76
CA GLU A 101 -8.31 -19.91 11.64
C GLU A 101 -9.78 -20.35 11.66
N ARG A 102 -10.48 -20.12 12.78
CA ARG A 102 -11.87 -20.49 13.05
C ARG A 102 -12.77 -19.29 13.38
N GLY A 103 -12.18 -18.12 13.58
CA GLY A 103 -12.91 -16.88 13.84
C GLY A 103 -13.78 -16.47 12.65
N GLY A 104 -14.91 -15.89 12.98
CA GLY A 104 -15.96 -15.48 12.06
C GLY A 104 -15.71 -14.10 11.47
N TYR A 105 -16.22 -13.87 10.26
CA TYR A 105 -16.30 -12.54 9.67
C TYR A 105 -17.40 -12.52 8.60
N MET A 106 -17.76 -11.33 8.11
CA MET A 106 -18.66 -11.18 6.96
C MET A 106 -17.84 -10.91 5.71
N PHE A 107 -18.07 -11.64 4.64
CA PHE A 107 -17.42 -11.40 3.34
C PHE A 107 -18.39 -11.64 2.19
N PHE A 108 -18.04 -11.19 0.99
CA PHE A 108 -18.68 -11.72 -0.22
C PHE A 108 -17.66 -11.91 -1.32
N GLU A 109 -17.91 -12.92 -2.15
CA GLU A 109 -17.10 -13.22 -3.31
C GLU A 109 -17.58 -12.38 -4.50
N THR A 110 -16.70 -11.51 -4.96
CA THR A 110 -17.00 -10.46 -5.95
C THR A 110 -17.11 -10.99 -7.37
N SER A 111 -16.66 -12.22 -7.67
CA SER A 111 -16.68 -12.83 -9.01
C SER A 111 -18.01 -13.51 -9.35
N LEU A 112 -18.88 -13.76 -8.38
CA LEU A 112 -20.20 -14.40 -8.60
C LEU A 112 -21.00 -13.65 -9.68
N LEU A 113 -21.29 -14.34 -10.79
CA LEU A 113 -21.92 -13.79 -12.01
C LEU A 113 -23.45 -13.98 -12.05
N ASN A 114 -24.09 -14.46 -10.98
CA ASN A 114 -25.53 -14.77 -10.98
C ASN A 114 -26.46 -13.53 -11.05
N ALA A 115 -25.96 -12.36 -11.45
CA ALA A 115 -26.79 -11.22 -11.83
C ALA A 115 -27.49 -11.52 -13.18
N PRO A 116 -28.82 -11.62 -13.25
CA PRO A 116 -29.50 -11.66 -14.54
C PRO A 116 -29.20 -10.36 -15.29
N VAL A 117 -28.49 -10.45 -16.41
CA VAL A 117 -28.27 -9.33 -17.33
C VAL A 117 -29.61 -9.01 -18.00
N LEU A 118 -30.42 -8.16 -17.37
CA LEU A 118 -31.59 -7.57 -18.01
C LEU A 118 -31.10 -6.51 -19.01
N ARG A 119 -31.00 -6.88 -20.29
CA ARG A 119 -30.95 -5.89 -21.37
C ARG A 119 -32.34 -5.29 -21.53
N VAL A 120 -32.50 -4.04 -21.14
CA VAL A 120 -33.63 -3.20 -21.55
C VAL A 120 -33.02 -1.96 -22.21
N ASP A 121 -33.44 -1.72 -23.45
CA ASP A 121 -33.16 -0.60 -24.35
C ASP A 121 -32.36 0.58 -23.74
N ASP A 122 -31.08 0.67 -24.13
CA ASP A 122 -30.17 1.83 -24.08
C ASP A 122 -29.96 2.62 -22.76
N ILE A 123 -30.34 2.07 -21.59
CA ILE A 123 -29.90 2.60 -20.28
C ILE A 123 -29.48 1.43 -19.38
N THR A 124 -28.18 1.24 -19.15
CA THR A 124 -27.66 0.36 -18.10
C THR A 124 -27.97 0.95 -16.73
N ILE A 125 -29.02 0.45 -16.08
CA ILE A 125 -29.33 0.78 -14.68
C ILE A 125 -28.27 0.11 -13.77
N ARG A 126 -27.60 0.91 -12.94
CA ARG A 126 -26.47 0.55 -12.05
C ARG A 126 -26.87 -0.19 -10.76
N GLU A 127 -28.15 -0.46 -10.54
CA GLU A 127 -28.61 -1.10 -9.30
C GLU A 127 -28.40 -2.62 -9.35
N GLY A 128 -27.60 -3.13 -8.41
CA GLY A 128 -27.52 -4.58 -8.13
C GLY A 128 -26.14 -5.22 -8.23
N GLN A 129 -25.06 -4.51 -8.57
CA GLN A 129 -23.72 -5.12 -8.67
C GLN A 129 -22.90 -5.10 -7.37
N ASN A 130 -23.35 -4.36 -6.36
CA ASN A 130 -22.69 -4.23 -5.07
C ASN A 130 -23.44 -5.01 -3.98
N ALA A 131 -22.71 -5.42 -2.95
CA ALA A 131 -23.28 -6.08 -1.77
C ALA A 131 -23.48 -5.05 -0.66
N TYR A 132 -24.66 -5.03 -0.01
CA TYR A 132 -24.98 -4.08 1.04
C TYR A 132 -25.30 -4.80 2.35
N LEU A 133 -24.54 -4.49 3.40
CA LEU A 133 -24.74 -4.99 4.76
C LEU A 133 -25.20 -3.83 5.64
N GLU A 134 -26.42 -3.94 6.17
CA GLU A 134 -27.12 -2.86 6.86
C GLU A 134 -27.17 -3.12 8.37
N SER A 135 -26.89 -2.10 9.15
CA SER A 135 -27.12 -2.11 10.60
C SER A 135 -28.62 -2.09 10.92
N PRO A 136 -29.03 -2.37 12.17
CA PRO A 136 -30.32 -1.92 12.68
C PRO A 136 -30.51 -0.41 12.53
N ILE A 137 -31.76 0.07 12.61
CA ILE A 137 -32.05 1.52 12.61
C ILE A 137 -31.47 2.13 13.90
N LEU A 138 -30.62 3.13 13.71
CA LEU A 138 -29.99 3.93 14.76
C LEU A 138 -30.75 5.24 14.92
N MET A 139 -30.78 5.75 16.15
CA MET A 139 -31.35 7.06 16.47
C MET A 139 -30.32 8.16 16.25
N THR A 140 -30.72 9.42 16.45
CA THR A 140 -29.78 10.56 16.44
C THR A 140 -28.53 10.33 17.30
N THR A 141 -27.39 10.81 16.81
CA THR A 141 -26.09 10.72 17.49
C THR A 141 -25.86 11.83 18.51
N GLY A 142 -26.63 12.92 18.45
CA GLY A 142 -26.25 14.18 19.09
C GLY A 142 -25.01 14.82 18.44
N ALA A 143 -24.56 15.94 19.01
CA ALA A 143 -23.46 16.75 18.48
C ALA A 143 -22.07 16.10 18.67
N ASP A 144 -21.91 15.24 19.69
CA ASP A 144 -20.67 14.48 19.91
C ASP A 144 -20.47 13.33 18.92
N GLY A 145 -21.53 12.94 18.19
CA GLY A 145 -21.46 11.92 17.16
C GLY A 145 -21.27 10.49 17.67
N LYS A 146 -21.03 9.58 16.73
CA LYS A 146 -20.72 8.16 16.96
C LYS A 146 -19.49 7.76 16.15
N CYS A 147 -18.71 6.86 16.73
CA CYS A 147 -17.55 6.26 16.11
C CYS A 147 -17.92 4.87 15.59
N VAL A 148 -17.77 4.64 14.30
CA VAL A 148 -17.83 3.29 13.71
C VAL A 148 -16.40 2.79 13.58
N SER A 149 -16.02 1.70 14.26
CA SER A 149 -14.72 1.04 14.07
C SER A 149 -14.90 -0.38 13.54
N PHE A 150 -14.04 -0.83 12.63
CA PHE A 150 -14.13 -2.16 12.02
C PHE A 150 -12.78 -2.56 11.42
N SER A 151 -12.62 -3.86 11.20
CA SER A 151 -11.53 -4.44 10.42
C SER A 151 -12.04 -4.79 9.02
N TYR A 152 -11.22 -4.67 7.98
CA TYR A 152 -11.58 -5.04 6.62
C TYR A 152 -10.43 -5.69 5.85
N SER A 153 -10.76 -6.46 4.81
CA SER A 153 -9.80 -7.07 3.90
C SER A 153 -10.37 -7.10 2.48
N ILE A 154 -9.58 -6.66 1.50
CA ILE A 154 -9.96 -6.56 0.09
C ILE A 154 -8.85 -7.20 -0.74
N ASP A 155 -9.18 -8.21 -1.54
CA ASP A 155 -8.19 -8.89 -2.36
C ASP A 155 -8.82 -9.52 -3.61
N GLY A 156 -8.00 -9.72 -4.64
CA GLY A 156 -8.38 -10.36 -5.88
C GLY A 156 -8.94 -9.41 -6.94
N LEU A 157 -9.00 -9.93 -8.17
CA LEU A 157 -9.05 -9.14 -9.40
C LEU A 157 -10.43 -8.54 -9.70
N SER A 158 -11.50 -9.07 -9.12
CA SER A 158 -12.88 -8.59 -9.31
C SER A 158 -13.39 -7.67 -8.20
N ALA A 159 -12.60 -7.47 -7.13
CA ALA A 159 -12.92 -6.50 -6.09
C ALA A 159 -12.55 -5.08 -6.56
N ALA A 160 -13.36 -4.09 -6.17
CA ALA A 160 -13.15 -2.69 -6.54
C ALA A 160 -13.14 -1.71 -5.36
N GLY A 161 -13.60 -2.14 -4.18
CA GLY A 161 -13.49 -1.33 -2.96
C GLY A 161 -14.54 -1.65 -1.90
N LEU A 162 -14.50 -0.86 -0.82
CA LEU A 162 -15.44 -0.90 0.30
C LEU A 162 -15.82 0.55 0.66
N ARG A 163 -17.10 0.79 0.90
CA ARG A 163 -17.61 2.06 1.44
C ARG A 163 -18.45 1.84 2.69
N VAL A 164 -18.35 2.80 3.61
CA VAL A 164 -19.26 2.94 4.74
C VAL A 164 -20.13 4.16 4.51
N MET A 165 -21.43 3.97 4.56
CA MET A 165 -22.41 4.99 4.25
C MET A 165 -23.41 5.17 5.37
N LEU A 166 -23.89 6.40 5.50
CA LEU A 166 -25.05 6.77 6.30
C LEU A 166 -26.28 6.84 5.38
N GLN A 167 -27.26 6.01 5.68
CA GLN A 167 -28.56 5.95 5.02
C GLN A 167 -29.63 6.56 5.95
N PRO A 168 -30.17 7.75 5.65
CA PRO A 168 -31.31 8.31 6.37
C PRO A 168 -32.54 7.41 6.26
N MET A 169 -33.30 7.33 7.36
CA MET A 169 -34.55 6.58 7.44
C MET A 169 -35.72 7.53 7.64
N GLY A 170 -36.75 7.38 6.79
CA GLY A 170 -38.02 8.05 6.94
C GLY A 170 -38.79 7.55 8.16
N LYS A 171 -39.82 8.30 8.57
CA LYS A 171 -40.68 7.95 9.72
C LYS A 171 -41.42 6.62 9.54
N ASP A 172 -41.59 6.17 8.31
CA ASP A 172 -42.19 4.89 7.94
C ASP A 172 -41.17 3.73 7.95
N GLY A 173 -39.93 3.99 8.34
CA GLY A 173 -38.85 3.02 8.39
C GLY A 173 -38.28 2.66 7.01
N ARG A 174 -38.55 3.47 5.97
CA ARG A 174 -37.98 3.27 4.63
C ARG A 174 -36.77 4.18 4.41
N PRO A 175 -35.77 3.75 3.62
CA PRO A 175 -34.61 4.57 3.30
C PRO A 175 -35.01 5.78 2.46
N GLU A 176 -34.50 6.97 2.79
CA GLU A 176 -34.64 8.17 1.96
C GLU A 176 -33.69 8.11 0.75
N GLY A 177 -33.97 8.84 -0.32
CA GLY A 177 -33.19 8.78 -1.57
C GLY A 177 -31.77 9.36 -1.48
N PHE A 178 -31.44 10.05 -0.39
CA PHE A 178 -30.12 10.63 -0.17
C PHE A 178 -29.24 9.70 0.67
N VAL A 179 -27.94 9.60 0.33
CA VAL A 179 -26.94 8.80 1.06
C VAL A 179 -25.67 9.62 1.24
N ARG A 180 -25.05 9.55 2.43
CA ARG A 180 -23.76 10.20 2.73
C ARG A 180 -22.67 9.13 2.87
N VAL A 181 -21.58 9.24 2.12
CA VAL A 181 -20.40 8.40 2.31
C VAL A 181 -19.62 8.94 3.51
N LEU A 182 -19.36 8.07 4.49
CA LEU A 182 -18.58 8.40 5.69
C LEU A 182 -17.11 8.03 5.51
N TRP A 183 -16.85 6.90 4.89
CA TRP A 183 -15.52 6.36 4.66
C TRP A 183 -15.52 5.47 3.41
N GLY A 184 -14.39 5.33 2.74
CA GLY A 184 -14.23 4.35 1.68
C GLY A 184 -12.77 4.16 1.28
N THR A 185 -12.48 3.00 0.72
CA THR A 185 -11.19 2.67 0.11
C THR A 185 -11.41 1.86 -1.16
N LYS A 186 -10.48 2.00 -2.11
CA LYS A 186 -10.41 1.20 -3.34
C LYS A 186 -9.17 0.31 -3.35
N ASP A 187 -8.24 0.54 -2.43
CA ASP A 187 -6.92 -0.06 -2.48
C ASP A 187 -7.00 -1.52 -1.97
N PRO A 188 -6.34 -2.46 -2.67
CA PRO A 188 -6.28 -3.84 -2.20
C PRO A 188 -5.46 -3.91 -0.91
N THR A 189 -5.92 -4.70 0.05
CA THR A 189 -5.19 -4.96 1.30
C THR A 189 -4.20 -6.11 1.16
N ASN A 190 -4.12 -6.74 -0.02
CA ASN A 190 -3.24 -7.89 -0.30
C ASN A 190 -3.40 -9.01 0.73
N LYS A 191 -4.66 -9.33 1.07
CA LYS A 191 -5.07 -10.33 2.08
C LYS A 191 -4.75 -9.95 3.53
N ALA A 192 -4.17 -8.79 3.79
CA ALA A 192 -4.02 -8.28 5.15
C ALA A 192 -5.37 -7.77 5.68
N TRP A 193 -5.57 -7.91 6.99
CA TRP A 193 -6.65 -7.23 7.68
C TRP A 193 -6.19 -5.84 8.10
N MET A 194 -6.97 -4.84 7.74
CA MET A 194 -6.73 -3.44 8.06
C MET A 194 -7.77 -2.97 9.06
N GLU A 195 -7.35 -2.28 10.11
CA GLU A 195 -8.26 -1.65 11.07
C GLU A 195 -8.56 -0.21 10.64
N THR A 196 -9.77 0.28 10.90
CA THR A 196 -10.13 1.67 10.65
C THR A 196 -11.29 2.11 11.52
N GLN A 197 -11.50 3.42 11.58
CA GLN A 197 -12.63 4.02 12.24
C GLN A 197 -13.08 5.29 11.52
N THR A 198 -14.35 5.67 11.72
CA THR A 198 -14.90 6.92 11.20
C THR A 198 -15.87 7.53 12.19
N LEU A 199 -15.74 8.84 12.41
CA LEU A 199 -16.69 9.66 13.16
C LEU A 199 -17.82 10.09 12.22
N TYR A 200 -19.05 10.12 12.74
CA TYR A 200 -20.15 10.79 12.06
C TYR A 200 -21.13 11.40 13.06
N THR A 201 -21.80 12.45 12.62
CA THR A 201 -22.88 13.14 13.34
C THR A 201 -24.14 13.14 12.48
N TYR A 202 -25.29 12.87 13.10
CA TYR A 202 -26.58 12.90 12.42
C TYR A 202 -27.75 13.12 13.39
N ASN A 203 -28.68 13.99 12.99
CA ASN A 203 -29.79 14.45 13.82
C ASN A 203 -31.11 13.69 13.60
N LYS A 204 -31.14 12.69 12.71
CA LYS A 204 -32.33 11.86 12.41
C LYS A 204 -32.04 10.37 12.54
N ASP A 205 -33.09 9.56 12.44
CA ASP A 205 -32.97 8.11 12.36
C ASP A 205 -32.25 7.71 11.07
N HIS A 206 -31.35 6.75 11.16
CA HIS A 206 -30.48 6.35 10.05
C HIS A 206 -29.99 4.91 10.21
N GLN A 207 -29.36 4.35 9.19
CA GLN A 207 -28.60 3.11 9.23
C GLN A 207 -27.16 3.37 8.79
N ILE A 208 -26.24 2.56 9.30
CA ILE A 208 -24.90 2.41 8.74
C ILE A 208 -24.92 1.24 7.77
N VAL A 209 -24.37 1.47 6.57
CA VAL A 209 -24.36 0.49 5.48
C VAL A 209 -22.93 0.28 5.03
N PHE A 210 -22.45 -0.96 5.10
CA PHE A 210 -21.25 -1.37 4.39
C PHE A 210 -21.64 -1.77 2.97
N GLU A 211 -21.09 -1.07 2.00
CA GLU A 211 -21.21 -1.40 0.59
C GLU A 211 -19.90 -1.94 0.08
N GLY A 212 -19.92 -3.21 -0.28
CA GLY A 212 -18.84 -3.84 -1.00
C GLY A 212 -19.02 -3.67 -2.50
N ILE A 213 -17.96 -3.20 -3.16
CA ILE A 213 -17.98 -2.82 -4.56
C ILE A 213 -17.21 -3.87 -5.36
N ALA A 214 -17.89 -4.49 -6.33
CA ALA A 214 -17.26 -5.34 -7.33
C ALA A 214 -16.94 -4.50 -8.59
N LYS A 215 -15.97 -4.93 -9.39
CA LYS A 215 -15.73 -4.33 -10.71
C LYS A 215 -16.99 -4.45 -11.58
N ASP A 216 -17.16 -3.49 -12.49
CA ASP A 216 -18.33 -3.49 -13.39
C ASP A 216 -18.32 -4.74 -14.30
N ILE A 217 -19.50 -5.25 -14.68
CA ILE A 217 -19.62 -6.43 -15.57
C ILE A 217 -18.78 -6.35 -16.87
N PRO A 218 -18.66 -5.20 -17.57
CA PRO A 218 -17.82 -5.09 -18.76
C PRO A 218 -16.31 -5.20 -18.48
N ASP A 219 -15.87 -5.05 -17.23
CA ASP A 219 -14.46 -5.15 -16.87
C ASP A 219 -13.98 -6.61 -17.09
N PRO A 220 -12.89 -6.82 -17.88
CA PRO A 220 -12.42 -8.16 -18.20
C PRO A 220 -11.95 -8.95 -16.97
N PHE A 221 -11.61 -8.26 -15.87
CA PHE A 221 -11.18 -8.88 -14.63
C PHE A 221 -12.32 -9.31 -13.72
N ARG A 222 -13.56 -8.87 -14.00
CA ARG A 222 -14.76 -9.21 -13.21
C ARG A 222 -15.05 -10.71 -13.12
N LYS A 223 -14.54 -11.51 -14.06
CA LYS A 223 -14.69 -12.98 -14.08
C LYS A 223 -13.72 -13.73 -13.17
N PHE A 224 -12.67 -13.07 -12.69
CA PHE A 224 -11.66 -13.69 -11.83
C PHE A 224 -12.04 -13.53 -10.37
N ARG A 225 -11.52 -14.40 -9.49
CA ARG A 225 -11.84 -14.38 -8.06
C ARG A 225 -11.42 -13.07 -7.37
N GLY A 226 -12.20 -12.68 -6.37
CA GLY A 226 -11.90 -11.59 -5.46
C GLY A 226 -12.94 -11.49 -4.35
N TYR A 227 -12.62 -10.78 -3.28
CA TYR A 227 -13.52 -10.60 -2.16
C TYR A 227 -13.35 -9.25 -1.48
N VAL A 228 -14.38 -8.90 -0.72
CA VAL A 228 -14.35 -7.85 0.31
C VAL A 228 -14.90 -8.46 1.59
N ALA A 229 -14.19 -8.26 2.70
CA ALA A 229 -14.53 -8.78 4.02
C ALA A 229 -14.50 -7.68 5.08
N VAL A 230 -15.35 -7.82 6.10
CA VAL A 230 -15.43 -6.95 7.28
C VAL A 230 -15.55 -7.79 8.55
N ASP A 231 -14.93 -7.30 9.62
CA ASP A 231 -14.87 -7.95 10.93
C ASP A 231 -14.81 -6.90 12.06
N ASN A 232 -14.97 -7.30 13.32
CA ASN A 232 -14.80 -6.48 14.53
C ASN A 232 -15.57 -5.16 14.53
N VAL A 233 -16.81 -5.17 14.03
CA VAL A 233 -17.61 -3.95 13.84
C VAL A 233 -18.17 -3.45 15.18
N ALA A 234 -17.81 -2.23 15.57
CA ALA A 234 -18.28 -1.59 16.80
C ALA A 234 -18.83 -0.18 16.56
N LEU A 235 -19.87 0.16 17.32
CA LEU A 235 -20.44 1.50 17.42
C LEU A 235 -20.16 2.08 18.81
N LYS A 236 -19.24 3.04 18.88
CA LYS A 236 -18.76 3.66 20.13
C LYS A 236 -19.21 5.12 20.22
N PRO A 237 -19.21 5.75 21.41
CA PRO A 237 -19.30 7.19 21.56
C PRO A 237 -18.31 7.94 20.65
N GLY A 238 -18.69 9.09 20.08
CA GLY A 238 -17.84 9.82 19.13
C GLY A 238 -16.51 10.30 19.71
N LEU A 239 -16.46 10.63 21.01
CA LEU A 239 -15.23 11.01 21.71
C LEU A 239 -14.16 9.89 21.75
N GLU A 240 -14.55 8.64 21.52
CA GLU A 240 -13.60 7.52 21.39
C GLU A 240 -12.97 7.46 19.98
N CYS A 241 -13.46 8.23 19.01
CA CYS A 241 -12.89 8.36 17.67
C CYS A 241 -11.67 9.29 17.70
N LYS A 242 -10.58 8.81 18.31
CA LYS A 242 -9.38 9.59 18.58
C LYS A 242 -8.85 10.30 17.32
N GLY A 243 -8.78 11.64 17.38
CA GLY A 243 -8.27 12.49 16.31
C GLY A 243 -9.27 12.88 15.23
N HIS A 244 -10.43 12.23 15.14
CA HIS A 244 -11.47 12.63 14.21
C HIS A 244 -12.28 13.80 14.79
N CYS A 245 -12.66 14.75 13.95
CA CYS A 245 -13.52 15.84 14.39
C CYS A 245 -14.31 16.49 13.26
N SER A 246 -15.63 16.56 13.43
CA SER A 246 -16.55 17.32 12.55
C SER A 246 -16.98 18.66 13.15
N PHE A 247 -16.40 19.07 14.29
CA PHE A 247 -16.65 20.34 14.97
C PHE A 247 -18.11 20.70 15.35
N GLU A 248 -19.03 19.75 15.22
CA GLU A 248 -20.45 19.88 15.56
C GLU A 248 -20.69 20.08 17.06
N GLY A 249 -20.08 19.24 17.89
CA GLY A 249 -20.21 19.25 19.35
C GLY A 249 -19.12 20.01 20.09
N GLY A 250 -18.07 20.46 19.40
CA GLY A 250 -16.90 21.07 20.00
C GLY A 250 -15.61 20.66 19.31
N PHE A 251 -14.48 20.71 20.00
CA PHE A 251 -13.17 20.36 19.45
C PHE A 251 -12.84 18.85 19.46
N CYS A 252 -13.78 17.96 19.83
CA CYS A 252 -13.60 16.50 19.79
C CYS A 252 -12.32 15.97 20.49
N GLY A 253 -11.89 16.63 21.56
CA GLY A 253 -10.65 16.31 22.28
C GLY A 253 -9.40 17.01 21.78
N TRP A 254 -9.48 17.76 20.67
CA TRP A 254 -8.45 18.71 20.28
C TRP A 254 -8.43 19.90 21.26
N THR A 255 -7.25 20.43 21.53
CA THR A 255 -7.02 21.49 22.52
C THR A 255 -6.25 22.64 21.91
N ASN A 256 -6.70 23.88 22.18
CA ASN A 256 -5.89 25.06 21.91
C ASN A 256 -4.66 25.06 22.82
N GLU A 257 -3.50 25.42 22.29
CA GLU A 257 -2.28 25.59 23.10
C GLU A 257 -2.28 26.95 23.81
N GLU A 258 -1.98 26.96 25.12
CA GLU A 258 -2.17 28.15 25.97
C GLU A 258 -1.09 29.23 25.79
N ASP A 259 0.07 28.87 25.24
CA ASP A 259 1.26 29.75 25.14
C ASP A 259 1.37 30.52 23.81
N GLU A 260 0.35 30.43 22.95
CA GLU A 260 0.35 31.05 21.62
C GLU A 260 -0.36 32.42 21.57
N ASP A 261 -0.21 33.17 20.47
CA ASP A 261 -0.73 34.53 20.35
C ASP A 261 -2.27 34.59 20.48
N PHE A 262 -2.97 33.52 20.03
CA PHE A 262 -4.42 33.37 20.13
C PHE A 262 -4.93 31.94 19.83
N ASN A 263 -6.25 31.78 19.96
CA ASN A 263 -6.93 30.47 19.88
C ASN A 263 -7.81 30.33 18.64
N TRP A 264 -7.92 29.09 18.17
CA TRP A 264 -8.96 28.63 17.27
C TRP A 264 -10.34 28.75 17.93
N SER A 265 -11.34 29.13 17.12
CA SER A 265 -12.72 29.31 17.54
C SER A 265 -13.66 28.43 16.72
N LEU A 266 -14.85 28.15 17.26
CA LEU A 266 -15.88 27.38 16.56
C LEU A 266 -16.81 28.31 15.77
N GLY A 267 -16.97 28.00 14.48
CA GLY A 267 -17.87 28.68 13.56
C GLY A 267 -19.13 27.85 13.26
N ARG A 268 -20.20 28.55 12.87
CA ARG A 268 -21.45 28.00 12.30
C ARG A 268 -21.82 28.68 10.96
N GLY A 269 -20.89 29.49 10.43
CA GLY A 269 -21.11 30.40 9.32
C GLY A 269 -20.47 31.77 9.59
N SER A 270 -19.70 32.27 8.63
CA SER A 270 -18.97 33.53 8.76
C SER A 270 -19.93 34.72 8.62
N ARG A 271 -19.71 35.74 9.45
CA ARG A 271 -20.35 37.07 9.29
C ARG A 271 -19.61 37.95 8.28
N ASN A 272 -18.41 37.54 7.87
CA ASN A 272 -17.60 38.20 6.86
C ASN A 272 -17.47 37.31 5.61
N PRO A 273 -18.33 37.50 4.59
CA PRO A 273 -18.32 36.66 3.39
C PRO A 273 -17.11 36.91 2.49
N SER A 274 -16.29 37.92 2.78
CA SER A 274 -15.07 38.23 2.02
C SER A 274 -13.87 37.39 2.45
N THR A 275 -13.96 36.64 3.57
CA THR A 275 -12.81 35.93 4.17
C THR A 275 -13.18 34.55 4.71
N GLY A 276 -14.31 34.42 5.41
CA GLY A 276 -14.70 33.16 6.04
C GLY A 276 -15.82 32.42 5.29
N PRO A 277 -15.95 31.10 5.49
CA PRO A 277 -16.96 30.29 4.82
C PRO A 277 -18.38 30.60 5.37
N ALA A 278 -19.35 30.75 4.47
CA ALA A 278 -20.74 31.05 4.82
C ALA A 278 -21.43 29.89 5.57
N THR A 279 -21.00 28.66 5.31
CA THR A 279 -21.49 27.42 5.93
C THR A 279 -20.31 26.48 6.17
N ASP A 280 -20.48 25.50 7.06
CA ASP A 280 -19.55 24.37 7.21
C ASP A 280 -19.46 23.55 5.91
N ARG A 281 -18.50 22.61 5.87
CA ARG A 281 -18.25 21.80 4.67
C ARG A 281 -19.42 20.89 4.34
N SER A 282 -20.05 20.26 5.32
CA SER A 282 -21.17 19.34 5.09
C SER A 282 -22.39 20.10 4.54
N SER A 283 -22.75 21.24 5.14
CA SER A 283 -23.84 22.08 4.65
C SER A 283 -23.57 22.68 3.27
N PHE A 284 -22.33 23.02 2.94
CA PHE A 284 -21.96 23.54 1.61
C PHE A 284 -22.29 22.55 0.49
N ILE A 285 -22.08 21.25 0.73
CA ILE A 285 -22.35 20.18 -0.26
C ILE A 285 -23.84 19.83 -0.31
N TYR A 286 -24.52 19.76 0.84
CA TYR A 286 -25.89 19.21 0.94
C TYR A 286 -26.99 20.28 1.05
N GLY A 287 -26.65 21.57 1.03
CA GLY A 287 -27.61 22.68 1.12
C GLY A 287 -28.22 22.87 2.52
N GLY A 288 -27.48 22.51 3.57
CA GLY A 288 -27.88 22.67 4.97
C GLY A 288 -27.58 24.06 5.55
N MET A 289 -27.99 24.29 6.80
CA MET A 289 -27.57 25.45 7.63
C MET A 289 -27.12 25.01 9.03
N GLU A 290 -26.98 23.70 9.24
CA GLU A 290 -26.60 23.11 10.53
C GLU A 290 -25.25 22.45 10.33
N GLY A 291 -24.24 22.95 11.03
CA GLY A 291 -22.93 22.33 11.04
C GLY A 291 -21.88 23.19 11.73
N GLY A 292 -20.73 22.61 12.07
CA GLY A 292 -19.63 23.29 12.75
C GLY A 292 -18.31 23.20 12.03
N TYR A 293 -17.43 24.18 12.24
CA TYR A 293 -16.03 24.14 11.80
C TYR A 293 -15.14 24.88 12.80
N ALA A 294 -13.84 24.63 12.79
CA ALA A 294 -12.86 25.45 13.52
C ALA A 294 -12.28 26.52 12.59
N TYR A 295 -12.07 27.73 13.09
CA TYR A 295 -11.45 28.81 12.31
C TYR A 295 -10.62 29.76 13.17
N ILE A 296 -9.74 30.50 12.51
CA ILE A 296 -9.08 31.68 13.05
C ILE A 296 -9.72 32.96 12.50
N ASP A 297 -9.93 33.93 13.39
CA ASP A 297 -10.37 35.29 13.03
C ASP A 297 -9.14 36.20 12.99
N THR A 298 -8.89 36.80 11.83
CA THR A 298 -7.73 37.68 11.60
C THR A 298 -8.00 39.15 11.93
N SER A 299 -9.18 39.48 12.44
CA SER A 299 -9.54 40.83 12.85
C SER A 299 -8.76 41.32 14.07
N TYR A 300 -8.79 42.65 14.27
CA TYR A 300 -8.12 43.30 15.41
C TYR A 300 -8.51 42.61 16.73
N PRO A 301 -7.56 42.26 17.62
CA PRO A 301 -6.19 42.81 17.73
C PRO A 301 -5.08 42.02 17.02
N ARG A 302 -5.41 41.06 16.14
CA ARG A 302 -4.41 40.22 15.48
C ARG A 302 -3.43 41.01 14.61
N ARG A 303 -2.18 40.59 14.61
CA ARG A 303 -1.08 41.20 13.85
C ARG A 303 -0.49 40.21 12.83
N PRO A 304 0.14 40.72 11.76
CA PRO A 304 0.85 39.86 10.84
C PRO A 304 1.90 39.01 11.54
N GLY A 305 1.81 37.69 11.34
CA GLY A 305 2.70 36.72 11.96
C GLY A 305 2.17 36.07 13.23
N ASP A 306 1.07 36.57 13.83
CA ASP A 306 0.43 35.92 14.97
C ASP A 306 0.03 34.48 14.61
N ILE A 307 0.16 33.55 15.55
CA ILE A 307 -0.16 32.13 15.35
C ILE A 307 -1.20 31.60 16.34
N ALA A 308 -1.95 30.60 15.87
CA ALA A 308 -2.85 29.79 16.69
C ALA A 308 -2.61 28.31 16.41
N LYS A 309 -2.48 27.51 17.47
CA LYS A 309 -2.25 26.07 17.38
C LYS A 309 -3.41 25.28 17.98
N LEU A 310 -3.82 24.24 17.27
CA LEU A 310 -4.81 23.26 17.70
C LEU A 310 -4.18 21.88 17.71
N SER A 311 -4.06 21.27 18.88
CA SER A 311 -3.33 20.02 19.08
C SER A 311 -4.26 18.86 19.36
N SER A 312 -3.97 17.72 18.73
CA SER A 312 -4.74 16.49 18.91
C SER A 312 -4.50 15.86 20.29
N PRO A 313 -5.33 14.88 20.68
CA PRO A 313 -4.91 13.88 21.66
C PRO A 313 -3.60 13.21 21.25
N GLU A 314 -2.80 12.75 22.22
CA GLU A 314 -1.53 12.06 21.95
C GLU A 314 -1.77 10.70 21.33
N PHE A 315 -1.13 10.40 20.20
CA PHE A 315 -1.09 9.11 19.52
C PHE A 315 0.13 8.28 19.95
N ASP A 316 -0.04 6.96 19.91
CA ASP A 316 1.08 6.04 20.05
C ASP A 316 2.01 6.17 18.84
N ALA A 317 3.26 5.71 18.99
CA ALA A 317 4.22 5.70 17.89
C ALA A 317 3.67 4.92 16.68
N THR A 318 3.71 5.55 15.51
CA THR A 318 3.38 4.96 14.21
C THR A 318 4.65 4.80 13.38
N GLY A 319 5.02 3.57 13.02
CA GLY A 319 6.21 3.33 12.20
C GLY A 319 5.96 3.63 10.72
N PRO A 320 7.00 3.70 9.88
CA PRO A 320 6.84 3.73 8.43
C PRO A 320 6.10 2.52 7.85
N ASP A 321 6.10 1.38 8.54
CA ASP A 321 5.34 0.17 8.17
C ASP A 321 3.84 0.27 8.55
N SER A 322 3.45 1.27 9.35
CA SER A 322 2.08 1.48 9.81
C SER A 322 1.70 2.97 9.85
N PRO A 323 1.87 3.71 8.72
CA PRO A 323 1.51 5.11 8.68
C PRO A 323 -0.01 5.29 8.79
N MET A 324 -0.42 6.51 9.14
CA MET A 324 -1.80 6.96 9.04
C MET A 324 -1.91 8.00 7.94
N CYS A 325 -3.09 8.14 7.36
CA CYS A 325 -3.45 9.24 6.50
C CYS A 325 -4.41 10.15 7.24
N MET A 326 -4.04 11.43 7.38
CA MET A 326 -4.95 12.47 7.84
C MET A 326 -5.60 13.14 6.64
N ARG A 327 -6.93 13.18 6.64
CA ARG A 327 -7.73 13.94 5.69
C ARG A 327 -8.53 14.99 6.43
N PHE A 328 -8.56 16.21 5.90
CA PHE A 328 -9.32 17.31 6.47
C PHE A 328 -9.77 18.25 5.37
N TRP A 329 -10.77 19.06 5.65
CA TRP A 329 -11.23 20.11 4.74
C TRP A 329 -10.72 21.45 5.23
N THR A 330 -10.31 22.32 4.31
CA THR A 330 -9.86 23.67 4.62
C THR A 330 -10.50 24.70 3.70
N HIS A 331 -10.69 25.90 4.23
CA HIS A 331 -11.12 27.09 3.50
C HIS A 331 -10.16 28.23 3.81
N MET A 332 -9.56 28.80 2.77
CA MET A 332 -8.52 29.84 2.85
C MET A 332 -8.82 30.91 1.79
N PHE A 333 -9.62 31.92 2.14
CA PHE A 333 -10.08 32.95 1.19
C PHE A 333 -9.77 34.37 1.67
N GLY A 334 -9.22 35.19 0.78
CA GLY A 334 -8.92 36.60 1.05
C GLY A 334 -7.47 36.97 0.82
N ASN A 335 -7.20 38.26 0.63
CA ASN A 335 -5.86 38.76 0.30
C ASN A 335 -4.90 38.86 1.52
N GLY A 336 -5.42 38.60 2.72
CA GLY A 336 -4.71 38.60 3.99
C GLY A 336 -4.30 37.21 4.48
N ILE A 337 -4.57 36.16 3.72
CA ILE A 337 -4.28 34.78 4.13
C ILE A 337 -2.77 34.62 4.36
N GLY A 338 -2.41 34.11 5.53
CA GLY A 338 -1.04 33.74 5.87
C GLY A 338 -0.76 32.31 5.43
N SER A 339 -0.68 31.40 6.40
CA SER A 339 -0.40 29.98 6.14
C SER A 339 -1.15 29.07 7.08
N LEU A 340 -1.45 27.86 6.61
CA LEU A 340 -1.94 26.73 7.39
C LEU A 340 -0.89 25.62 7.30
N ALA A 341 -0.50 25.05 8.43
CA ALA A 341 0.43 23.94 8.50
C ALA A 341 -0.13 22.80 9.36
N VAL A 342 0.23 21.57 9.01
CA VAL A 342 0.05 20.40 9.87
C VAL A 342 1.43 19.91 10.24
N GLY A 343 1.68 19.78 11.53
CA GLY A 343 2.93 19.32 12.10
C GLY A 343 2.76 18.09 12.99
N ILE A 344 3.87 17.37 13.20
CA ILE A 344 4.00 16.32 14.20
C ILE A 344 4.85 16.87 15.33
N SER A 345 4.29 16.87 16.53
CA SER A 345 5.01 17.21 17.76
C SER A 345 5.32 15.93 18.54
N ASP A 346 6.59 15.56 18.61
CA ASP A 346 7.08 14.42 19.39
C ASP A 346 6.98 14.71 20.88
N THR A 347 6.26 13.88 21.64
CA THR A 347 6.05 14.13 23.07
C THR A 347 7.23 13.71 23.94
N ARG A 348 8.18 12.93 23.41
CA ARG A 348 9.44 12.58 24.08
C ARG A 348 10.53 13.62 23.86
N GLU A 349 10.65 14.11 22.63
CA GLU A 349 11.75 15.00 22.24
C GLU A 349 11.35 16.49 22.22
N SER A 350 10.05 16.79 22.34
CA SER A 350 9.49 18.15 22.22
C SER A 350 9.92 18.87 20.92
N GLN A 351 10.13 18.09 19.85
CA GLN A 351 10.42 18.61 18.52
C GLN A 351 9.15 18.60 17.68
N GLU A 352 8.87 19.74 17.05
CA GLU A 352 7.79 19.91 16.09
C GLU A 352 8.36 19.96 14.67
N ARG A 353 7.76 19.20 13.75
CA ARG A 353 8.11 19.24 12.32
C ARG A 353 6.86 19.35 11.47
N ASP A 354 6.87 20.27 10.50
CA ASP A 354 5.79 20.41 9.54
C ASP A 354 5.84 19.26 8.52
N ILE A 355 4.69 18.66 8.28
CA ILE A 355 4.47 17.59 7.28
C ILE A 355 3.56 18.02 6.15
N TRP A 356 2.90 19.16 6.28
CA TRP A 356 2.05 19.76 5.27
C TRP A 356 2.01 21.27 5.50
N THR A 357 2.10 22.09 4.46
CA THR A 357 1.97 23.55 4.59
C THR A 357 1.40 24.18 3.33
N LEU A 358 0.32 24.93 3.47
CA LEU A 358 -0.26 25.75 2.40
C LEU A 358 -0.23 27.22 2.79
N SER A 359 0.14 28.09 1.86
CA SER A 359 0.25 29.54 2.09
C SER A 359 -0.50 30.33 1.01
N GLY A 360 -1.12 31.43 1.42
CA GLY A 360 -1.90 32.30 0.55
C GLY A 360 -3.32 31.80 0.26
N GLU A 361 -4.03 32.56 -0.56
CA GLU A 361 -5.42 32.30 -0.93
C GLU A 361 -5.57 31.03 -1.79
N ALA A 362 -6.57 30.20 -1.46
CA ALA A 362 -6.94 28.99 -2.20
C ALA A 362 -8.33 29.08 -2.89
N GLY A 363 -8.98 30.24 -2.85
CA GLY A 363 -10.31 30.49 -3.41
C GLY A 363 -11.46 30.32 -2.41
N ASN A 364 -12.66 30.78 -2.78
CA ASN A 364 -13.83 30.77 -1.91
C ASN A 364 -14.62 29.45 -1.99
N ALA A 365 -13.97 28.34 -1.65
CA ALA A 365 -14.62 27.04 -1.52
C ALA A 365 -13.90 26.20 -0.45
N TRP A 366 -14.57 25.14 -0.01
CA TRP A 366 -13.94 24.11 0.82
C TRP A 366 -13.14 23.17 -0.08
N TYR A 367 -11.88 22.91 0.29
CA TYR A 367 -11.00 21.99 -0.41
C TYR A 367 -10.51 20.91 0.54
N GLN A 368 -10.39 19.68 0.03
CA GLN A 368 -9.87 18.57 0.80
C GLN A 368 -8.35 18.56 0.75
N ALA A 369 -7.74 18.40 1.92
CA ALA A 369 -6.31 18.21 2.10
C ALA A 369 -6.05 16.81 2.67
N GLU A 370 -4.93 16.23 2.26
CA GLU A 370 -4.48 14.91 2.72
C GLU A 370 -2.99 14.99 3.07
N VAL A 371 -2.59 14.30 4.14
CA VAL A 371 -1.19 14.21 4.53
C VAL A 371 -0.90 12.86 5.21
N PRO A 372 0.19 12.18 4.82
CA PRO A 372 0.68 11.00 5.53
C PRO A 372 1.32 11.37 6.87
N VAL A 373 0.99 10.62 7.91
CA VAL A 373 1.40 10.84 9.31
C VAL A 373 2.12 9.60 9.82
N SER A 374 3.39 9.77 10.20
CA SER A 374 4.21 8.71 10.78
C SER A 374 5.23 9.29 11.77
N SER A 375 5.41 8.63 12.92
CA SER A 375 6.36 9.01 13.96
C SER A 375 6.82 7.81 14.77
N SER A 376 8.13 7.58 14.87
CA SER A 376 8.72 6.52 15.69
C SER A 376 8.50 6.70 17.21
N ASN A 377 8.01 7.87 17.62
CA ASN A 377 7.77 8.25 19.00
C ASN A 377 6.29 8.63 19.18
N PRO A 378 5.70 8.45 20.39
CA PRO A 378 4.40 9.02 20.70
C PRO A 378 4.35 10.50 20.36
N PHE A 379 3.24 10.95 19.80
CA PHE A 379 3.19 12.25 19.14
C PHE A 379 1.79 12.87 19.18
N LYS A 380 1.73 14.18 18.97
CA LYS A 380 0.50 14.90 18.67
C LYS A 380 0.56 15.44 17.25
N ILE A 381 -0.61 15.52 16.62
CA ILE A 381 -0.80 16.28 15.38
C ILE A 381 -1.15 17.71 15.78
N VAL A 382 -0.45 18.68 15.21
CA VAL A 382 -0.63 20.10 15.50
C VAL A 382 -1.07 20.81 14.23
N ILE A 383 -2.20 21.51 14.28
CA ILE A 383 -2.68 22.36 13.19
C ILE A 383 -2.36 23.80 13.54
N THR A 384 -1.45 24.40 12.79
CA THR A 384 -0.94 25.75 13.01
C THR A 384 -1.45 26.68 11.93
N ALA A 385 -2.21 27.71 12.31
CA ALA A 385 -2.61 28.78 11.39
C ALA A 385 -1.88 30.08 11.75
N LYS A 386 -1.41 30.78 10.71
CA LYS A 386 -0.65 32.02 10.83
C LYS A 386 -1.38 33.15 10.13
N VAL A 387 -1.49 34.29 10.82
CA VAL A 387 -2.07 35.51 10.27
C VAL A 387 -1.15 36.09 9.20
N GLY A 388 -1.71 36.40 8.03
CA GLY A 388 -0.97 37.00 6.92
C GLY A 388 -0.83 38.51 7.08
N LYS A 389 -0.85 39.23 5.95
CA LYS A 389 -0.44 40.65 5.93
C LYS A 389 -1.47 41.63 6.50
N ASN A 390 -2.74 41.23 6.56
CA ASN A 390 -3.85 42.08 6.98
C ASN A 390 -4.98 41.23 7.62
N ASN A 391 -6.09 41.87 7.96
CA ASN A 391 -7.24 41.27 8.63
C ASN A 391 -8.27 40.61 7.68
N LEU A 392 -7.88 40.31 6.44
CA LEU A 392 -8.72 39.65 5.45
C LEU A 392 -8.18 38.25 5.14
N GLY A 393 -7.94 37.45 6.18
CA GLY A 393 -7.20 36.19 6.07
C GLY A 393 -7.71 35.07 6.97
N ASP A 394 -9.02 34.97 7.18
CA ASP A 394 -9.59 33.90 8.01
C ASP A 394 -9.31 32.53 7.37
N ILE A 395 -8.89 31.57 8.20
CA ILE A 395 -8.60 30.19 7.79
C ILE A 395 -9.51 29.28 8.60
N ALA A 396 -10.19 28.36 7.92
CA ALA A 396 -11.04 27.37 8.56
C ALA A 396 -10.61 25.93 8.23
N VAL A 397 -10.88 25.03 9.17
CA VAL A 397 -10.70 23.58 9.02
C VAL A 397 -11.96 22.84 9.48
N ASP A 398 -12.27 21.73 8.83
CA ASP A 398 -13.46 20.92 9.07
C ASP A 398 -13.25 19.44 8.73
N ASP A 399 -14.12 18.56 9.23
CA ASP A 399 -14.19 17.13 8.92
C ASP A 399 -12.82 16.42 8.91
N ILE A 400 -12.10 16.49 10.05
CA ILE A 400 -10.84 15.77 10.24
C ILE A 400 -11.13 14.26 10.39
N SER A 401 -10.41 13.46 9.62
CA SER A 401 -10.45 12.01 9.68
C SER A 401 -9.06 11.40 9.57
N LEU A 402 -8.86 10.27 10.25
CA LEU A 402 -7.62 9.49 10.21
C LEU A 402 -7.94 8.08 9.72
N THR A 403 -7.17 7.58 8.77
CA THR A 403 -7.27 6.20 8.28
C THR A 403 -5.91 5.52 8.33
N HIS A 404 -5.86 4.21 8.58
CA HIS A 404 -4.61 3.46 8.44
C HIS A 404 -4.13 3.44 6.98
N GLY A 405 -2.82 3.38 6.80
CA GLY A 405 -2.17 3.40 5.49
C GLY A 405 -1.64 4.77 5.11
N THR A 406 -0.86 4.81 4.04
CA THR A 406 -0.36 6.06 3.47
C THR A 406 -1.44 6.75 2.62
N CYS A 407 -1.24 8.02 2.32
CA CYS A 407 -1.94 8.72 1.26
C CYS A 407 -1.01 9.75 0.62
N PRO A 408 -1.33 10.18 -0.62
CA PRO A 408 -0.64 11.31 -1.22
C PRO A 408 -0.77 12.57 -0.37
N THR A 409 0.25 13.41 -0.43
CA THR A 409 0.14 14.76 0.11
C THR A 409 -0.65 15.63 -0.86
N ALA A 410 -1.83 16.08 -0.44
CA ALA A 410 -2.74 16.87 -1.26
C ALA A 410 -3.06 18.23 -0.62
N PRO A 411 -3.02 19.34 -1.38
CA PRO A 411 -2.51 19.43 -2.76
C PRO A 411 -0.98 19.22 -2.82
N GLN A 412 -0.45 18.79 -3.97
CA GLN A 412 0.98 18.52 -4.16
C GLN A 412 1.90 19.67 -3.71
N ILE A 413 1.47 20.92 -3.90
CA ILE A 413 2.24 22.11 -3.48
C ILE A 413 2.39 22.25 -1.97
N ALA A 414 1.58 21.55 -1.18
CA ALA A 414 1.64 21.55 0.26
C ALA A 414 2.60 20.51 0.83
N ALA A 415 3.15 19.64 -0.02
CA ALA A 415 4.15 18.66 0.37
C ALA A 415 5.43 19.36 0.83
N PRO A 416 6.07 18.86 1.91
CA PRO A 416 7.38 19.36 2.31
C PRO A 416 8.37 19.12 1.18
N MET A 417 9.43 19.93 1.10
CA MET A 417 10.49 19.74 0.11
C MET A 417 11.36 18.53 0.48
N ASN A 418 10.81 17.31 0.50
CA ASN A 418 11.48 16.06 0.87
C ASN A 418 11.55 15.03 -0.28
N GLY A 419 10.90 15.30 -1.41
CA GLY A 419 10.86 14.41 -2.57
C GLY A 419 9.49 13.76 -2.84
N ASP A 420 8.48 14.02 -2.01
CA ASP A 420 7.11 13.55 -2.22
C ASP A 420 6.56 14.06 -3.56
N CYS A 421 5.83 13.21 -4.28
CA CYS A 421 5.28 13.55 -5.57
C CYS A 421 4.08 12.70 -5.99
N THR A 422 2.96 13.37 -6.28
CA THR A 422 1.74 12.75 -6.84
C THR A 422 1.65 12.94 -8.36
N PHE A 423 2.63 13.63 -8.95
CA PHE A 423 2.67 14.01 -10.35
C PHE A 423 1.48 14.82 -10.87
N GLU A 424 0.57 15.32 -10.05
CA GLU A 424 -0.65 15.99 -10.52
C GLU A 424 -0.38 17.40 -11.07
N VAL A 425 0.67 18.06 -10.57
CA VAL A 425 1.04 19.43 -10.98
C VAL A 425 2.30 19.43 -11.85
N ASP A 426 3.36 18.78 -11.36
CA ASP A 426 4.68 18.67 -11.97
C ASP A 426 5.43 17.42 -11.45
N GLU A 427 6.67 17.23 -11.87
CA GLU A 427 7.55 16.13 -11.43
C GLU A 427 8.21 16.36 -10.06
N CYS A 428 7.81 17.38 -9.28
CA CYS A 428 8.29 17.62 -7.91
C CYS A 428 9.83 17.66 -7.76
N GLY A 429 10.53 18.15 -8.79
CA GLY A 429 12.00 18.19 -8.83
C GLY A 429 12.67 16.85 -9.10
N TRP A 430 11.92 15.80 -9.44
CA TRP A 430 12.43 14.63 -10.13
C TRP A 430 12.65 14.96 -11.61
N SER A 431 13.58 14.25 -12.25
CA SER A 431 13.91 14.49 -13.66
C SER A 431 14.49 13.26 -14.34
N ASN A 432 14.18 13.12 -15.63
CA ASN A 432 14.92 12.23 -16.53
C ASN A 432 16.36 12.71 -16.69
N VAL A 433 17.25 11.78 -17.02
CA VAL A 433 18.66 12.10 -17.27
C VAL A 433 18.79 12.90 -18.56
N GLY A 434 19.77 13.83 -18.61
CA GLY A 434 20.02 14.59 -19.83
C GLY A 434 20.58 13.69 -20.93
N SER A 435 20.11 13.85 -22.17
CA SER A 435 20.57 13.02 -23.31
C SER A 435 22.08 13.10 -23.61
N ARG A 436 22.78 14.08 -23.03
CA ARG A 436 24.24 14.22 -23.13
C ARG A 436 24.98 13.26 -22.20
N ASP A 437 24.37 12.87 -21.09
CA ASP A 437 24.98 12.01 -20.07
C ASP A 437 24.97 10.54 -20.51
N ARG A 438 24.04 10.16 -21.41
CA ARG A 438 23.92 8.82 -22.02
C ARG A 438 23.87 7.70 -20.97
N LEU A 439 23.18 7.94 -19.86
CA LEU A 439 23.00 6.94 -18.79
C LEU A 439 21.81 6.02 -19.07
N ASP A 440 20.91 6.42 -19.97
CA ASP A 440 19.71 5.69 -20.39
C ASP A 440 19.44 5.79 -21.90
N ASP A 441 18.52 4.95 -22.36
CA ASP A 441 18.15 4.78 -23.78
C ASP A 441 16.81 5.45 -24.13
N ILE A 442 15.93 5.56 -23.13
CA ILE A 442 14.56 6.06 -23.20
C ILE A 442 14.24 6.82 -21.91
N ASP A 443 13.14 7.58 -21.90
CA ASP A 443 12.74 8.39 -20.75
C ASP A 443 11.51 7.80 -20.03
N TRP A 444 11.28 8.27 -18.81
CA TRP A 444 9.97 8.18 -18.16
C TRP A 444 9.07 9.31 -18.65
N GLU A 445 7.84 8.98 -19.00
CA GLU A 445 6.83 9.90 -19.53
C GLU A 445 5.72 10.14 -18.52
N ARG A 446 5.54 11.40 -18.12
CA ARG A 446 4.39 11.85 -17.34
C ARG A 446 3.17 11.92 -18.26
N THR A 447 2.19 11.07 -18.01
CA THR A 447 1.00 10.93 -18.88
C THR A 447 -0.26 10.78 -18.06
N THR A 448 -1.40 11.07 -18.69
CA THR A 448 -2.71 10.80 -18.08
C THR A 448 -3.06 9.32 -18.17
N GLY A 449 -3.83 8.80 -17.20
CA GLY A 449 -4.39 7.44 -17.26
C GLY A 449 -5.14 7.15 -18.58
N ALA A 450 -5.87 8.13 -19.12
CA ALA A 450 -6.61 8.02 -20.39
C ALA A 450 -5.74 7.70 -21.62
N ALA A 451 -4.43 7.98 -21.57
CA ALA A 451 -3.51 7.69 -22.67
C ALA A 451 -3.13 6.20 -22.72
N LEU A 452 -3.23 5.52 -21.58
CA LEU A 452 -2.98 4.09 -21.46
C LEU A 452 -4.27 3.36 -21.88
N ARG A 453 -4.21 2.63 -23.01
CA ARG A 453 -5.39 1.98 -23.65
C ARG A 453 -5.91 0.75 -22.88
N ASN A 454 -5.76 0.73 -21.56
CA ASN A 454 -6.08 -0.33 -20.61
C ASN A 454 -6.33 0.28 -19.22
N THR A 455 -6.80 -0.54 -18.28
CA THR A 455 -7.39 -0.24 -16.95
C THR A 455 -6.64 0.73 -16.00
N ALA A 456 -5.55 1.37 -16.42
CA ALA A 456 -4.79 2.32 -15.64
C ALA A 456 -5.55 3.63 -15.42
N HIS A 457 -6.23 3.70 -14.28
CA HIS A 457 -6.61 4.96 -13.69
C HIS A 457 -5.40 5.49 -12.93
N ASP A 458 -5.21 6.80 -12.91
CA ASP A 458 -4.28 7.44 -11.98
C ASP A 458 -4.57 7.01 -10.54
N HIS A 459 -3.53 6.82 -9.73
CA HIS A 459 -3.72 6.35 -8.35
C HIS A 459 -4.24 7.49 -7.47
N THR A 460 -3.58 8.65 -7.53
CA THR A 460 -3.91 9.85 -6.73
C THR A 460 -5.40 10.21 -6.79
N LEU A 461 -5.95 10.36 -7.99
CA LEU A 461 -7.34 10.77 -8.23
C LEU A 461 -8.28 9.58 -8.41
N GLY A 462 -7.77 8.37 -8.58
CA GLY A 462 -8.55 7.19 -8.94
C GLY A 462 -9.34 7.38 -10.24
N SER A 463 -8.80 8.13 -11.20
CA SER A 463 -9.48 8.56 -12.43
C SER A 463 -8.56 8.52 -13.65
N GLU A 464 -9.11 8.42 -14.86
CA GLU A 464 -8.29 8.48 -16.09
C GLU A 464 -7.69 9.88 -16.37
N LYS A 465 -8.09 10.92 -15.62
CA LYS A 465 -7.66 12.30 -15.83
C LYS A 465 -6.41 12.69 -15.02
N GLY A 466 -6.07 11.94 -13.99
CA GLY A 466 -4.85 12.17 -13.19
C GLY A 466 -3.61 11.75 -13.95
N TYR A 467 -2.45 12.10 -13.40
CA TYR A 467 -1.14 11.98 -14.04
C TYR A 467 -0.24 11.02 -13.27
N LEU A 468 0.39 10.13 -14.02
CA LEU A 468 1.32 9.13 -13.50
C LEU A 468 2.55 9.02 -14.42
N LEU A 469 3.60 8.34 -13.94
CA LEU A 469 4.82 8.12 -14.73
C LEU A 469 4.80 6.75 -15.40
N THR A 470 5.04 6.73 -16.70
CA THR A 470 5.03 5.51 -17.52
C THR A 470 6.33 5.36 -18.29
N LEU A 471 6.76 4.13 -18.51
CA LEU A 471 7.96 3.87 -19.30
C LEU A 471 7.68 4.16 -20.79
N ALA A 472 8.45 5.07 -21.40
CA ALA A 472 8.23 5.50 -22.78
C ALA A 472 8.19 4.32 -23.76
N ARG A 473 7.26 4.35 -24.72
CA ARG A 473 7.19 3.38 -25.82
C ARG A 473 7.73 4.00 -27.10
N THR A 474 8.81 3.44 -27.61
CA THR A 474 9.37 3.82 -28.92
C THR A 474 8.76 2.99 -30.04
N THR A 475 8.88 3.46 -31.29
CA THR A 475 8.39 2.74 -32.49
C THR A 475 9.11 1.41 -32.72
N ILE A 476 10.33 1.26 -32.20
CA ILE A 476 11.11 0.02 -32.18
C ILE A 476 11.56 -0.21 -30.75
N GLN A 477 10.78 -1.00 -30.02
CA GLN A 477 11.12 -1.40 -28.66
C GLN A 477 12.32 -2.36 -28.71
N LYS A 478 13.47 -1.91 -28.19
CA LYS A 478 14.65 -2.76 -28.06
C LYS A 478 14.65 -3.38 -26.66
N PRO A 479 14.66 -4.72 -26.54
CA PRO A 479 14.81 -5.37 -25.25
C PRO A 479 16.08 -4.87 -24.55
N GLY A 480 16.00 -4.60 -23.24
CA GLY A 480 17.08 -4.03 -22.44
C GLY A 480 17.15 -2.50 -22.43
N SER A 481 16.30 -1.79 -23.21
CA SER A 481 16.25 -0.32 -23.17
C SER A 481 15.86 0.15 -21.77
N ARG A 482 16.65 1.07 -21.21
CA ARG A 482 16.46 1.56 -19.84
C ARG A 482 16.04 3.04 -19.81
N ALA A 483 15.30 3.42 -18.78
CA ALA A 483 14.98 4.81 -18.43
C ALA A 483 15.33 5.10 -16.98
N TRP A 484 15.93 6.26 -16.71
CA TRP A 484 16.28 6.69 -15.35
C TRP A 484 15.49 7.92 -14.94
N PHE A 485 14.74 7.80 -13.84
CA PHE A 485 14.10 8.93 -13.20
C PHE A 485 14.81 9.24 -11.88
N THR A 486 15.40 10.42 -11.79
CA THR A 486 16.31 10.78 -10.71
C THR A 486 15.72 11.84 -9.80
N SER A 487 15.82 11.62 -8.50
CA SER A 487 15.47 12.62 -7.49
C SER A 487 16.48 13.78 -7.47
N ARG A 488 16.05 14.91 -6.93
CA ARG A 488 16.94 16.03 -6.59
C ARG A 488 17.99 15.60 -5.54
N ASP A 489 19.12 16.30 -5.51
CA ASP A 489 20.13 16.08 -4.46
C ASP A 489 19.58 16.57 -3.11
N PHE A 490 19.25 15.61 -2.22
CA PHE A 490 18.69 15.90 -0.89
C PHE A 490 19.62 16.74 -0.02
N ARG A 491 20.94 16.78 -0.29
CA ARG A 491 21.90 17.60 0.45
C ARG A 491 21.75 19.10 0.17
N LEU A 492 21.11 19.45 -0.94
CA LEU A 492 20.85 20.84 -1.32
C LEU A 492 19.57 21.39 -0.70
N MET A 493 18.86 20.59 0.11
CA MET A 493 17.65 21.02 0.81
C MET A 493 17.98 21.97 1.98
N PRO A 494 17.11 22.94 2.30
CA PRO A 494 17.33 23.87 3.42
C PRO A 494 17.50 23.14 4.77
N PRO A 495 18.35 23.63 5.69
CA PRO A 495 18.60 23.00 7.00
C PRO A 495 17.34 22.76 7.84
N ALA A 496 16.30 23.61 7.70
CA ALA A 496 15.02 23.45 8.39
C ALA A 496 14.24 22.18 7.97
N VAL A 497 14.59 21.58 6.81
CA VAL A 497 13.98 20.36 6.25
C VAL A 497 14.91 19.13 6.43
N GLN A 498 16.18 19.35 6.81
CA GLN A 498 17.18 18.31 7.05
C GLN A 498 17.02 17.62 8.41
N SER A 499 15.81 17.55 8.96
CA SER A 499 15.56 17.20 10.37
C SER A 499 15.78 15.72 10.72
N ASN A 500 16.30 14.89 9.81
CA ASN A 500 16.60 13.50 10.13
C ASN A 500 17.91 13.02 9.51
N THR A 501 18.91 12.78 10.37
CA THR A 501 20.15 12.08 10.06
C THR A 501 19.98 10.55 10.01
N GLY A 502 18.77 10.06 10.32
CA GLY A 502 18.43 8.65 10.31
C GLY A 502 18.00 8.12 8.94
N PRO A 503 17.83 6.80 8.79
CA PRO A 503 17.33 6.19 7.57
C PRO A 503 15.94 6.74 7.19
N LYS A 504 15.63 6.71 5.89
CA LYS A 504 14.33 7.06 5.34
C LYS A 504 13.64 5.81 4.81
N CYS A 505 12.32 5.84 4.80
CA CYS A 505 11.52 4.89 4.06
C CYS A 505 10.92 5.56 2.83
N LEU A 506 11.21 5.03 1.66
CA LEU A 506 10.56 5.39 0.41
C LEU A 506 9.34 4.50 0.22
N SER A 507 8.19 5.09 -0.09
CA SER A 507 7.04 4.37 -0.61
C SER A 507 6.57 4.95 -1.94
N PHE A 508 5.95 4.12 -2.77
CA PHE A 508 5.33 4.54 -4.02
C PHE A 508 4.31 3.49 -4.45
N TRP A 509 3.41 3.86 -5.35
CA TRP A 509 2.49 2.93 -6.00
C TRP A 509 3.02 2.55 -7.36
N TYR A 510 2.84 1.29 -7.75
CA TYR A 510 3.30 0.81 -9.05
C TYR A 510 2.29 -0.15 -9.70
N ILE A 511 2.40 -0.27 -11.02
CA ILE A 511 1.67 -1.24 -11.81
C ILE A 511 2.60 -1.79 -12.89
N MET A 512 2.66 -3.12 -12.98
CA MET A 512 3.41 -3.84 -14.00
C MET A 512 2.46 -4.85 -14.64
N ASN A 513 1.75 -4.42 -15.68
CA ASN A 513 0.68 -5.20 -16.27
C ASN A 513 1.07 -5.70 -17.66
N GLU A 514 1.01 -7.01 -17.85
CA GLU A 514 1.16 -7.66 -19.15
C GLU A 514 -0.13 -8.43 -19.42
N PRO A 515 -1.06 -7.89 -20.24
CA PRO A 515 -2.38 -8.50 -20.43
C PRO A 515 -2.32 -9.86 -21.15
N PHE A 516 -1.19 -10.18 -21.80
CA PHE A 516 -1.00 -11.44 -22.50
C PHE A 516 0.33 -12.09 -22.16
N ILE A 517 0.28 -13.25 -21.50
CA ILE A 517 1.45 -14.06 -21.15
C ILE A 517 1.42 -15.33 -21.99
N ASP A 518 2.46 -15.56 -22.80
CA ASP A 518 2.60 -16.77 -23.61
C ASP A 518 3.43 -17.85 -22.89
N ALA A 519 3.68 -18.98 -23.57
CA ALA A 519 4.42 -20.10 -23.02
C ALA A 519 5.89 -19.79 -22.67
N SER A 520 6.45 -18.67 -23.15
CA SER A 520 7.79 -18.20 -22.78
C SER A 520 7.81 -17.35 -21.52
N GLY A 521 6.64 -17.05 -20.95
CA GLY A 521 6.46 -16.21 -19.78
C GLY A 521 6.35 -14.72 -20.13
N PRO A 522 6.13 -13.85 -19.13
CA PRO A 522 6.06 -12.42 -19.35
C PRO A 522 7.44 -11.88 -19.73
N SER A 523 7.50 -10.98 -20.71
CA SER A 523 8.72 -10.27 -21.12
C SER A 523 8.49 -8.76 -21.05
N LEU A 524 7.77 -8.33 -20.01
CA LEU A 524 7.40 -6.93 -19.82
C LEU A 524 8.64 -6.08 -19.53
N GLY A 525 9.52 -6.52 -18.62
CA GLY A 525 10.65 -5.69 -18.20
C GLY A 525 10.94 -5.76 -16.70
N ALA A 526 11.55 -4.72 -16.17
CA ALA A 526 11.83 -4.57 -14.74
C ALA A 526 11.57 -3.14 -14.24
N LEU A 527 11.33 -3.05 -12.93
CA LEU A 527 11.29 -1.80 -12.18
C LEU A 527 12.23 -1.95 -10.98
N THR A 528 13.21 -1.06 -10.86
CA THR A 528 14.23 -1.11 -9.82
C THR A 528 14.43 0.27 -9.18
N VAL A 529 14.53 0.31 -7.86
CA VAL A 529 14.95 1.51 -7.12
C VAL A 529 16.41 1.34 -6.70
N TYR A 530 17.24 2.30 -7.07
CA TYR A 530 18.63 2.40 -6.63
C TYR A 530 18.84 3.62 -5.73
N THR A 531 19.78 3.50 -4.82
CA THR A 531 20.44 4.64 -4.20
C THR A 531 21.78 4.92 -4.87
N ARG A 532 22.10 6.21 -4.97
CA ARG A 532 23.31 6.73 -5.56
C ARG A 532 23.94 7.73 -4.61
N SER A 533 25.05 7.32 -4.00
CA SER A 533 25.89 8.20 -3.20
C SER A 533 26.74 9.08 -4.12
N ALA A 534 26.81 10.37 -3.83
CA ALA A 534 27.64 11.30 -4.60
C ALA A 534 29.14 11.18 -4.26
N SER A 535 29.49 10.57 -3.12
CA SER A 535 30.86 10.38 -2.65
C SER A 535 31.46 9.03 -3.04
N GLU A 536 30.64 7.99 -3.23
CA GLU A 536 31.14 6.67 -3.57
C GLU A 536 31.37 6.52 -5.07
N ARG A 537 32.61 6.19 -5.43
CA ARG A 537 33.00 5.80 -6.78
C ARG A 537 33.63 4.42 -6.74
N ASP A 538 33.37 3.62 -7.77
CA ASP A 538 34.01 2.32 -7.91
C ASP A 538 35.51 2.46 -8.23
N SER A 539 36.20 1.32 -8.29
CA SER A 539 37.64 1.26 -8.63
C SER A 539 38.00 1.87 -10.01
N THR A 540 37.00 2.09 -10.87
CA THR A 540 37.14 2.70 -12.19
C THR A 540 36.70 4.17 -12.24
N GLY A 541 36.27 4.74 -11.11
CA GLY A 541 35.82 6.12 -10.98
C GLY A 541 34.35 6.34 -11.35
N ASN A 542 33.60 5.28 -11.67
CA ASN A 542 32.18 5.36 -12.01
C ASN A 542 31.33 5.47 -10.74
N LEU A 543 30.12 5.99 -10.92
CA LEU A 543 29.14 6.15 -9.83
C LEU A 543 28.65 4.78 -9.36
N VAL A 544 28.68 4.54 -8.04
CA VAL A 544 28.16 3.30 -7.44
C VAL A 544 26.65 3.43 -7.24
N MET A 545 25.91 2.46 -7.78
CA MET A 545 24.46 2.40 -7.73
C MET A 545 24.05 1.14 -6.98
N LYS A 546 23.47 1.30 -5.78
CA LYS A 546 23.08 0.18 -4.90
C LYS A 546 21.58 -0.09 -4.99
N PRO A 547 21.14 -1.27 -5.46
CA PRO A 547 19.72 -1.59 -5.56
C PRO A 547 19.09 -1.77 -4.18
N GLN A 548 17.97 -1.10 -3.92
CA GLN A 548 17.21 -1.18 -2.65
C GLN A 548 15.90 -1.96 -2.80
N TRP A 549 15.28 -1.92 -3.99
CA TRP A 549 14.00 -2.56 -4.28
C TRP A 549 13.95 -2.96 -5.75
N ARG A 550 13.40 -4.14 -6.07
CA ARG A 550 13.38 -4.62 -7.46
C ARG A 550 12.32 -5.65 -7.76
N LEU A 551 11.54 -5.43 -8.81
CA LEU A 551 10.62 -6.42 -9.37
C LEU A 551 10.82 -6.61 -10.87
N TYR A 552 10.40 -7.78 -11.34
CA TYR A 552 10.52 -8.19 -12.73
C TYR A 552 9.17 -8.61 -13.25
N ASN A 553 8.90 -8.23 -14.49
CA ASN A 553 7.77 -8.68 -15.28
C ASN A 553 6.42 -8.41 -14.61
N HIS A 554 5.37 -9.05 -15.12
CA HIS A 554 4.00 -8.87 -14.68
C HIS A 554 3.81 -9.06 -13.17
N GLN A 555 3.21 -8.07 -12.51
CA GLN A 555 2.84 -8.10 -11.09
C GLN A 555 1.33 -8.08 -10.88
N GLY A 556 0.56 -7.63 -11.87
CA GLY A 556 -0.89 -7.57 -11.81
C GLY A 556 -1.45 -6.39 -12.60
N PRO A 557 -2.77 -6.29 -12.73
CA PRO A 557 -3.44 -5.20 -13.43
C PRO A 557 -3.90 -4.06 -12.51
N ASP A 558 -3.71 -4.19 -11.19
CA ASP A 558 -4.12 -3.23 -10.18
C ASP A 558 -2.87 -2.51 -9.60
N TRP A 559 -3.10 -1.35 -8.99
CA TRP A 559 -2.05 -0.62 -8.28
C TRP A 559 -1.62 -1.40 -7.05
N LEU A 560 -0.29 -1.53 -6.89
CA LEU A 560 0.34 -2.23 -5.79
C LEU A 560 1.23 -1.25 -5.02
N TYR A 561 1.22 -1.39 -3.70
CA TYR A 561 2.03 -0.60 -2.81
C TYR A 561 3.46 -1.13 -2.75
N ALA A 562 4.44 -0.26 -2.98
CA ALA A 562 5.86 -0.54 -2.81
C ALA A 562 6.45 0.26 -1.66
N GLN A 563 7.44 -0.35 -1.01
CA GLN A 563 8.16 0.25 0.10
C GLN A 563 9.62 -0.22 0.12
N ALA A 564 10.56 0.71 0.34
CA ALA A 564 12.00 0.46 0.31
C ALA A 564 12.74 1.26 1.39
N LEU A 565 13.67 0.60 2.07
CA LEU A 565 14.56 1.22 3.05
C LEU A 565 15.69 1.99 2.34
N ILE A 566 15.86 3.25 2.68
CA ILE A 566 16.94 4.12 2.23
C ILE A 566 17.84 4.39 3.45
N ASN A 567 18.98 3.68 3.52
CA ASN A 567 19.86 3.71 4.69
C ASN A 567 20.54 5.08 4.89
N ASP A 568 21.06 5.68 3.81
CA ASP A 568 21.64 7.03 3.86
C ASP A 568 20.61 8.05 3.39
N PRO A 569 20.11 8.94 4.27
CA PRO A 569 19.10 9.93 3.91
C PRO A 569 19.56 10.97 2.87
N ASN A 570 20.86 11.04 2.59
CA ASN A 570 21.46 11.96 1.63
C ASN A 570 21.67 11.33 0.25
N ASP A 571 21.51 10.02 0.11
CA ASP A 571 21.66 9.37 -1.18
C ASP A 571 20.57 9.83 -2.14
N SER A 572 20.97 10.17 -3.37
CA SER A 572 20.00 10.40 -4.44
C SER A 572 19.37 9.08 -4.85
N ILE A 573 18.07 9.11 -5.12
CA ILE A 573 17.29 7.96 -5.58
C ILE A 573 17.15 7.98 -7.09
N VAL A 574 17.25 6.81 -7.69
CA VAL A 574 17.02 6.56 -9.11
C VAL A 574 15.99 5.44 -9.25
N ILE A 575 14.91 5.72 -9.97
CA ILE A 575 13.93 4.72 -10.39
C ILE A 575 14.26 4.34 -11.83
N GLU A 576 14.71 3.09 -12.00
CA GLU A 576 15.08 2.52 -13.30
C GLU A 576 13.94 1.63 -13.81
N GLY A 577 13.46 1.92 -15.02
CA GLY A 577 12.59 1.04 -15.78
C GLY A 577 13.38 0.40 -16.92
N ILE A 578 13.24 -0.90 -17.12
CA ILE A 578 13.85 -1.62 -18.25
C ILE A 578 12.73 -2.28 -19.05
N TRP A 579 12.72 -2.09 -20.37
CA TRP A 579 11.82 -2.84 -21.25
C TRP A 579 12.36 -4.23 -21.55
N GLY A 580 11.50 -5.24 -21.40
CA GLY A 580 11.75 -6.56 -21.96
C GLY A 580 11.44 -6.62 -23.45
N SER A 581 11.44 -7.84 -24.01
CA SER A 581 11.06 -8.08 -25.41
C SER A 581 9.55 -8.05 -25.67
N SER A 582 8.76 -7.50 -24.73
CA SER A 582 7.30 -7.52 -24.71
C SER A 582 6.71 -7.36 -26.10
N ARG A 583 5.94 -8.36 -26.50
CA ARG A 583 5.26 -8.45 -27.80
C ARG A 583 3.83 -7.94 -27.73
N ALA A 584 3.42 -7.46 -26.56
CA ALA A 584 2.06 -7.06 -26.25
C ALA A 584 2.02 -5.62 -25.71
N ASN A 585 0.81 -5.10 -25.51
CA ASN A 585 0.57 -3.72 -25.08
C ASN A 585 0.66 -3.56 -23.55
N GLY A 586 1.53 -4.31 -22.87
CA GLY A 586 1.77 -4.16 -21.44
C GLY A 586 2.36 -2.80 -21.06
N PHE A 587 2.41 -2.45 -19.78
CA PHE A 587 3.03 -1.21 -19.33
C PHE A 587 3.58 -1.34 -17.93
N ILE A 588 4.60 -0.53 -17.67
CA ILE A 588 5.19 -0.31 -16.35
C ILE A 588 4.93 1.14 -16.01
N ALA A 589 4.34 1.37 -14.86
CA ALA A 589 4.08 2.70 -14.36
C ALA A 589 4.22 2.78 -12.84
N PHE A 590 4.45 3.98 -12.33
CA PHE A 590 4.45 4.28 -10.91
C PHE A 590 3.86 5.67 -10.65
N ASP A 591 3.43 5.87 -9.41
CA ASP A 591 2.76 7.09 -8.94
C ASP A 591 2.99 7.26 -7.42
N ASP A 592 2.62 8.41 -6.87
CA ASP A 592 2.50 8.66 -5.43
C ASP A 592 3.76 8.34 -4.60
N ILE A 593 4.87 8.98 -4.95
CA ILE A 593 6.12 8.91 -4.17
C ILE A 593 5.93 9.61 -2.82
N THR A 594 6.27 8.93 -1.73
CA THR A 594 6.21 9.47 -0.37
C THR A 594 7.42 9.03 0.45
N PHE A 595 7.93 9.92 1.31
CA PHE A 595 9.03 9.66 2.24
C PHE A 595 8.60 9.71 3.69
N PHE A 596 8.92 8.64 4.43
CA PHE A 596 8.80 8.59 5.88
C PHE A 596 10.17 8.60 6.56
N SER A 597 10.18 9.07 7.81
CA SER A 597 11.36 9.00 8.66
C SER A 597 11.45 7.66 9.38
N GLY A 598 12.62 7.05 9.39
CA GLY A 598 12.89 5.79 10.08
C GLY A 598 13.05 4.60 9.14
N SER A 599 13.39 3.46 9.74
CA SER A 599 13.57 2.20 9.01
C SER A 599 12.22 1.54 8.72
N CYS A 600 12.15 0.82 7.60
CA CYS A 600 10.93 0.13 7.17
C CYS A 600 11.23 -1.18 6.46
N SER A 601 10.23 -2.04 6.38
CA SER A 601 10.32 -3.30 5.63
C SER A 601 10.22 -3.07 4.13
N THR A 602 10.80 -3.98 3.33
CA THR A 602 10.65 -3.94 1.87
C THR A 602 9.31 -4.59 1.48
N LEU A 603 8.46 -3.83 0.80
CA LEU A 603 7.17 -4.31 0.29
C LEU A 603 7.08 -4.15 -1.23
N PRO A 604 6.52 -5.13 -1.96
CA PRO A 604 6.20 -6.46 -1.47
C PRO A 604 7.48 -7.23 -1.08
N ARG A 605 7.36 -8.28 -0.27
CA ARG A 605 8.53 -9.05 0.20
C ARG A 605 9.39 -9.61 -0.94
N GLY A 606 8.78 -9.91 -2.08
CA GLY A 606 9.47 -10.38 -3.29
C GLY A 606 10.37 -9.33 -3.95
N ALA A 607 10.22 -8.06 -3.59
CA ALA A 607 11.05 -6.98 -4.11
C ALA A 607 12.37 -6.78 -3.34
N LYS A 608 12.55 -7.51 -2.23
CA LYS A 608 13.76 -7.44 -1.41
C LYS A 608 14.98 -7.91 -2.19
N VAL A 609 15.94 -7.02 -2.35
CA VAL A 609 17.23 -7.33 -2.97
C VAL A 609 18.13 -8.06 -1.98
N ARG A 610 18.70 -9.19 -2.39
CA ARG A 610 19.66 -9.94 -1.55
C ARG A 610 21.09 -9.78 -2.09
N PRO A 611 22.10 -9.63 -1.22
CA PRO A 611 23.50 -9.67 -1.63
C PRO A 611 23.80 -10.94 -2.43
N GLY A 612 24.51 -10.80 -3.55
CA GLY A 612 24.87 -11.91 -4.44
C GLY A 612 23.90 -12.13 -5.61
N GLU A 613 22.68 -11.59 -5.56
CA GLU A 613 21.78 -11.63 -6.72
C GLU A 613 22.29 -10.73 -7.85
N CYS A 614 22.22 -11.22 -9.09
CA CYS A 614 22.65 -10.45 -10.25
C CYS A 614 22.01 -10.96 -11.54
N ARG A 615 21.38 -10.04 -12.28
CA ARG A 615 20.87 -10.26 -13.64
C ARG A 615 21.83 -9.78 -14.73
N PHE A 616 22.97 -9.18 -14.35
CA PHE A 616 23.99 -8.69 -15.29
C PHE A 616 23.54 -7.66 -16.36
N GLU A 617 22.33 -7.11 -16.25
CA GLU A 617 21.78 -6.12 -17.19
C GLU A 617 22.60 -4.81 -17.30
N ARG A 618 23.41 -4.51 -16.28
CA ARG A 618 24.19 -3.27 -16.21
C ARG A 618 25.67 -3.53 -16.06
N ASP A 619 26.03 -4.36 -15.10
CA ASP A 619 27.39 -4.59 -14.67
C ASP A 619 27.53 -6.00 -14.06
N MET A 620 28.70 -6.31 -13.51
CA MET A 620 28.93 -7.56 -12.77
C MET A 620 28.25 -7.54 -11.39
N CYS A 621 27.40 -6.56 -11.09
CA CYS A 621 26.97 -6.21 -9.75
C CYS A 621 28.20 -6.07 -8.84
N GLU A 622 28.17 -6.66 -7.65
CA GLU A 622 29.33 -6.71 -6.75
C GLU A 622 30.17 -7.99 -6.93
N TRP A 623 29.97 -8.76 -8.01
CA TRP A 623 30.77 -9.94 -8.30
C TRP A 623 32.15 -9.53 -8.81
N THR A 624 33.18 -10.12 -8.21
CA THR A 624 34.59 -9.79 -8.49
C THR A 624 35.27 -10.93 -9.23
N ASN A 625 36.03 -10.59 -10.27
CA ASN A 625 36.82 -11.54 -11.01
C ASN A 625 38.22 -11.64 -10.39
N LEU A 626 38.56 -12.80 -9.83
CA LEU A 626 39.85 -13.05 -9.17
C LEU A 626 40.83 -13.82 -10.06
N THR A 627 40.52 -13.97 -11.35
CA THR A 627 41.46 -14.61 -12.27
C THR A 627 42.64 -13.67 -12.50
N ASP A 628 43.86 -14.09 -12.16
CA ASP A 628 45.10 -13.36 -12.50
C ASP A 628 45.10 -12.97 -13.98
N LYS A 629 45.64 -11.78 -14.30
CA LYS A 629 45.65 -11.06 -15.62
C LYS A 629 46.07 -11.92 -16.82
N SER A 630 45.33 -12.96 -17.11
CA SER A 630 45.44 -13.86 -18.25
C SER A 630 44.36 -13.50 -19.26
N MET A 631 44.48 -14.01 -20.48
CA MET A 631 43.48 -13.82 -21.54
C MET A 631 42.17 -14.59 -21.27
N ALA A 632 42.05 -15.29 -20.15
CA ALA A 632 40.88 -16.05 -19.73
C ALA A 632 40.24 -15.42 -18.48
N SER A 633 39.01 -14.93 -18.60
CA SER A 633 38.30 -14.27 -17.50
C SER A 633 36.79 -14.37 -17.75
N TRP A 634 35.98 -14.35 -16.68
CA TRP A 634 34.56 -14.01 -16.79
C TRP A 634 34.40 -12.60 -17.39
N ARG A 635 33.43 -12.47 -18.30
CA ARG A 635 33.18 -11.26 -19.09
C ARG A 635 31.68 -11.03 -19.22
N LEU A 636 31.30 -9.76 -19.20
CA LEU A 636 29.96 -9.35 -19.58
C LEU A 636 29.77 -9.50 -21.10
N ALA A 637 28.65 -10.07 -21.51
CA ALA A 637 28.26 -10.15 -22.91
C ALA A 637 27.99 -8.75 -23.48
N THR A 638 28.40 -8.54 -24.73
CA THR A 638 28.15 -7.29 -25.46
C THR A 638 27.62 -7.61 -26.85
N VAL A 639 27.01 -6.64 -27.51
CA VAL A 639 26.52 -6.76 -28.89
C VAL A 639 27.59 -7.31 -29.84
N SER A 640 28.84 -6.86 -29.68
CA SER A 640 29.98 -7.27 -30.51
C SER A 640 30.67 -8.56 -30.04
N ARG A 641 30.50 -8.95 -28.78
CA ARG A 641 31.30 -10.00 -28.15
C ARG A 641 30.41 -10.85 -27.25
N ARG A 642 29.93 -11.96 -27.81
CA ARG A 642 29.06 -12.93 -27.14
C ARG A 642 29.14 -14.31 -27.79
N PRO A 643 28.88 -15.41 -27.06
CA PRO A 643 28.91 -16.75 -27.61
C PRO A 643 27.74 -17.02 -28.56
N ALA A 644 28.01 -17.47 -29.79
CA ALA A 644 27.02 -18.00 -30.73
C ALA A 644 25.72 -17.16 -30.92
N ASN A 645 25.80 -15.84 -30.78
CA ASN A 645 24.63 -14.93 -30.75
C ASN A 645 23.55 -15.33 -29.73
N LEU A 646 23.94 -15.94 -28.61
CA LEU A 646 23.07 -16.26 -27.50
C LEU A 646 22.45 -14.95 -26.97
N PRO A 647 21.11 -14.78 -27.02
CA PRO A 647 20.44 -13.67 -26.37
C PRO A 647 20.42 -13.87 -24.86
N ASP A 648 20.35 -12.78 -24.12
CA ASP A 648 20.14 -12.75 -22.67
C ASP A 648 18.87 -13.53 -22.27
N LYS A 649 18.89 -14.13 -21.07
CA LYS A 649 17.80 -14.97 -20.58
C LYS A 649 16.66 -14.14 -20.00
N THR A 650 16.92 -12.96 -19.46
CA THR A 650 15.94 -12.10 -18.77
C THR A 650 14.97 -11.47 -19.74
N PHE A 651 15.48 -10.76 -20.75
CA PHE A 651 14.72 -9.92 -21.68
C PHE A 651 14.94 -10.31 -23.14
N GLY A 652 15.86 -11.22 -23.45
CA GLY A 652 16.20 -11.56 -24.83
C GLY A 652 17.05 -10.47 -25.50
N ALA A 653 17.71 -9.63 -24.70
CA ALA A 653 18.60 -8.60 -25.17
C ALA A 653 19.88 -9.20 -25.81
N PRO A 654 20.59 -8.45 -26.66
CA PRO A 654 21.87 -8.88 -27.24
C PRO A 654 23.03 -9.02 -26.23
N ASP A 655 22.85 -8.50 -25.03
CA ASP A 655 23.76 -8.37 -23.88
C ASP A 655 22.95 -8.60 -22.59
N GLY A 656 23.58 -8.50 -21.41
CA GLY A 656 22.88 -8.68 -20.12
C GLY A 656 23.16 -9.99 -19.39
N TYR A 657 24.22 -10.72 -19.77
CA TYR A 657 24.66 -11.95 -19.08
C TYR A 657 26.17 -12.03 -19.04
N ILE A 658 26.72 -12.98 -18.28
CA ILE A 658 28.17 -13.19 -18.23
C ILE A 658 28.56 -14.53 -18.85
N TYR A 659 29.79 -14.60 -19.35
CA TYR A 659 30.34 -15.85 -19.86
C TYR A 659 31.86 -15.89 -19.70
N TYR A 660 32.43 -17.07 -19.80
CA TYR A 660 33.86 -17.23 -20.07
C TYR A 660 34.04 -18.09 -21.33
N ASP A 661 35.02 -17.73 -22.15
CA ASP A 661 35.40 -18.50 -23.33
C ASP A 661 36.90 -18.79 -23.32
N LEU A 662 37.25 -20.07 -23.48
CA LEU A 662 38.63 -20.53 -23.55
C LEU A 662 38.89 -21.07 -24.95
N PHE A 663 39.69 -20.34 -25.74
CA PHE A 663 40.11 -20.74 -27.08
C PHE A 663 41.59 -21.10 -27.07
N ASN A 664 41.92 -22.37 -27.30
CA ASN A 664 43.29 -22.88 -27.49
C ASN A 664 44.29 -22.52 -26.37
N GLN A 665 43.80 -22.30 -25.15
CA GLN A 665 44.68 -22.05 -24.00
C GLN A 665 44.78 -23.31 -23.17
N ILE A 666 45.99 -23.88 -23.15
CA ILE A 666 46.41 -24.81 -22.10
C ILE A 666 46.60 -23.95 -20.85
N LEU A 667 45.51 -23.55 -20.21
CA LEU A 667 45.58 -23.30 -18.78
C LEU A 667 45.98 -24.65 -18.18
N GLY A 668 47.06 -24.70 -17.39
CA GLY A 668 47.34 -25.86 -16.56
C GLY A 668 46.21 -26.09 -15.55
N ALA A 669 46.53 -26.24 -14.27
CA ALA A 669 45.51 -26.39 -13.22
C ALA A 669 44.67 -25.12 -12.94
N ASN A 670 44.75 -24.06 -13.74
CA ASN A 670 44.15 -22.75 -13.44
C ASN A 670 42.72 -22.65 -13.99
N MET A 671 41.74 -22.49 -13.10
CA MET A 671 40.33 -22.22 -13.44
C MET A 671 40.06 -20.71 -13.44
N VAL A 672 39.17 -20.23 -14.31
CA VAL A 672 38.67 -18.84 -14.19
C VAL A 672 37.81 -18.74 -12.95
N LYS A 673 37.98 -17.69 -12.14
CA LYS A 673 37.33 -17.56 -10.83
C LYS A 673 36.52 -16.27 -10.73
N LEU A 674 35.24 -16.41 -10.40
CA LEU A 674 34.33 -15.31 -10.06
C LEU A 674 33.84 -15.50 -8.62
N VAL A 675 33.84 -14.42 -7.84
CA VAL A 675 33.50 -14.45 -6.41
C VAL A 675 32.38 -13.46 -6.14
N SER A 676 31.34 -13.91 -5.45
CA SER A 676 30.21 -13.07 -5.04
C SER A 676 30.64 -12.00 -4.03
N PRO A 677 29.83 -10.96 -3.79
CA PRO A 677 29.93 -10.19 -2.55
C PRO A 677 29.73 -11.09 -1.32
N LEU A 678 30.01 -10.55 -0.13
CA LEU A 678 29.78 -11.26 1.13
C LEU A 678 28.27 -11.47 1.33
N ILE A 679 27.86 -12.72 1.46
CA ILE A 679 26.47 -13.10 1.71
C ILE A 679 26.33 -13.37 3.21
N PRO A 680 25.55 -12.54 3.94
CA PRO A 680 25.37 -12.73 5.36
C PRO A 680 24.47 -13.93 5.63
N VAL A 681 24.83 -14.73 6.65
CA VAL A 681 23.93 -15.75 7.20
C VAL A 681 22.93 -15.02 8.10
N ASN A 682 21.82 -14.61 7.50
CA ASN A 682 20.67 -14.05 8.22
C ASN A 682 19.95 -15.15 9.02
N GLU A 683 18.69 -14.93 9.40
CA GLU A 683 17.80 -15.94 10.00
C GLU A 683 17.56 -17.20 9.12
N ASP A 684 18.06 -17.21 7.88
CA ASP A 684 17.91 -18.30 6.90
C ASP A 684 19.19 -19.18 6.86
N PRO A 685 19.27 -20.31 7.61
CA PRO A 685 20.46 -21.18 7.62
C PRO A 685 20.64 -22.01 6.34
N GLN A 686 19.58 -22.13 5.55
CA GLN A 686 19.57 -22.81 4.26
C GLN A 686 19.06 -21.84 3.20
N LEU A 687 19.85 -21.69 2.13
CA LEU A 687 19.51 -20.84 1.00
C LEU A 687 19.50 -21.68 -0.28
N CYS A 688 18.55 -21.42 -1.16
CA CYS A 688 18.55 -21.96 -2.51
C CYS A 688 19.22 -20.95 -3.44
N PHE A 689 20.38 -21.32 -3.97
CA PHE A 689 21.09 -20.57 -4.98
C PHE A 689 20.64 -21.03 -6.36
N SER A 690 19.97 -20.15 -7.12
CA SER A 690 19.41 -20.46 -8.45
C SER A 690 19.98 -19.53 -9.52
N PHE A 691 20.25 -20.06 -10.70
CA PHE A 691 20.80 -19.32 -11.83
C PHE A 691 20.45 -20.02 -13.15
N TRP A 692 20.59 -19.32 -14.26
CA TRP A 692 20.50 -19.91 -15.59
C TRP A 692 21.90 -20.10 -16.16
N TYR A 693 22.09 -21.17 -16.92
CA TYR A 693 23.35 -21.43 -17.61
C TYR A 693 23.13 -21.92 -19.03
N ALA A 694 24.10 -21.66 -19.89
CA ALA A 694 24.15 -22.25 -21.23
C ALA A 694 25.59 -22.69 -21.53
N ALA A 695 25.78 -23.98 -21.78
CA ALA A 695 27.06 -24.50 -22.28
C ALA A 695 27.17 -24.23 -23.77
N PHE A 696 28.34 -23.79 -24.23
CA PHE A 696 28.58 -23.52 -25.65
C PHE A 696 30.00 -23.90 -26.07
N GLY A 697 30.20 -24.14 -27.36
CA GLY A 697 31.51 -24.37 -27.96
C GLY A 697 31.52 -25.50 -28.98
N ALA A 698 32.75 -25.87 -29.39
CA ALA A 698 33.05 -26.99 -30.29
C ALA A 698 34.11 -27.94 -29.68
N GLY A 699 34.36 -27.81 -28.38
CA GLY A 699 35.39 -28.54 -27.64
C GLY A 699 34.92 -29.87 -27.05
N GLU A 700 35.89 -30.68 -26.64
CA GLU A 700 35.63 -31.99 -26.03
C GLU A 700 34.91 -31.87 -24.68
N SER A 701 35.30 -30.88 -23.86
CA SER A 701 34.68 -30.64 -22.56
C SER A 701 34.79 -29.19 -22.05
N ALA A 702 33.79 -28.81 -21.24
CA ALA A 702 33.82 -27.64 -20.37
C ALA A 702 33.29 -28.04 -18.99
N LEU A 703 33.91 -27.51 -17.94
CA LEU A 703 33.64 -27.79 -16.54
C LEU A 703 33.30 -26.49 -15.83
N MET A 704 32.19 -26.50 -15.10
CA MET A 704 31.82 -25.41 -14.20
C MET A 704 31.58 -25.97 -12.80
N GLN A 705 32.12 -25.29 -11.79
CA GLN A 705 32.06 -25.69 -10.40
C GLN A 705 31.61 -24.51 -9.55
N ILE A 706 30.80 -24.78 -8.53
CA ILE A 706 30.40 -23.79 -7.55
C ILE A 706 30.82 -24.32 -6.18
N SER A 707 31.51 -23.46 -5.44
CA SER A 707 31.89 -23.71 -4.06
C SER A 707 31.43 -22.61 -3.13
N LYS A 708 31.14 -22.99 -1.89
CA LYS A 708 30.88 -22.09 -0.77
C LYS A 708 32.20 -21.85 -0.04
N GLN A 709 32.56 -20.58 0.17
CA GLN A 709 33.75 -20.21 0.92
C GLN A 709 33.37 -19.34 2.12
N ASP A 710 33.51 -19.87 3.34
CA ASP A 710 33.25 -19.11 4.56
C ASP A 710 34.25 -17.95 4.72
N ASN A 711 33.79 -16.78 5.15
CA ASN A 711 34.62 -15.56 5.26
C ASN A 711 35.81 -15.73 6.23
N ALA A 712 35.68 -16.60 7.24
CA ALA A 712 36.70 -16.85 8.25
C ALA A 712 37.72 -17.94 7.89
N SER A 713 37.64 -18.57 6.71
CA SER A 713 38.57 -19.65 6.34
C SER A 713 39.91 -19.10 5.84
N ALA A 714 40.92 -19.14 6.72
CA ALA A 714 42.29 -18.71 6.39
C ALA A 714 42.98 -19.61 5.34
N ASP A 715 42.40 -20.77 4.99
CA ASP A 715 43.02 -21.79 4.14
C ASP A 715 42.56 -21.75 2.66
N GLY A 716 41.71 -20.79 2.27
CA GLY A 716 41.29 -20.62 0.88
C GLY A 716 40.50 -21.78 0.25
N GLY A 717 40.27 -22.87 0.98
CA GLY A 717 39.52 -24.05 0.54
C GLY A 717 38.01 -23.84 0.64
N GLY A 718 37.32 -23.79 -0.51
CA GLY A 718 35.87 -23.77 -0.59
C GLY A 718 35.25 -25.17 -0.56
N GLU A 719 34.08 -25.30 0.07
CA GLU A 719 33.26 -26.52 0.01
C GLU A 719 32.56 -26.59 -1.34
N LYS A 720 32.86 -27.62 -2.14
CA LYS A 720 32.24 -27.81 -3.44
C LYS A 720 30.79 -28.29 -3.28
N ILE A 721 29.85 -27.54 -3.84
CA ILE A 721 28.40 -27.80 -3.71
C ILE A 721 27.73 -28.16 -5.03
N TRP A 722 28.30 -27.75 -6.17
CA TRP A 722 27.76 -28.03 -7.50
C TRP A 722 28.90 -28.20 -8.52
N SER A 723 28.78 -29.15 -9.45
CA SER A 723 29.80 -29.38 -10.49
C SER A 723 29.21 -30.03 -11.73
N LEU A 724 29.30 -29.36 -12.87
CA LEU A 724 28.80 -29.88 -14.15
C LEU A 724 29.91 -29.90 -15.20
N GLU A 725 30.09 -31.06 -15.81
CA GLU A 725 30.96 -31.22 -16.99
C GLU A 725 30.07 -31.43 -18.24
N ALA A 726 30.11 -30.48 -19.16
CA ALA A 726 29.49 -30.60 -20.48
C ALA A 726 30.52 -31.21 -21.45
N ARG A 727 30.13 -32.26 -22.19
CA ARG A 727 30.98 -32.95 -23.17
C ARG A 727 30.34 -32.98 -24.54
N ASN A 728 31.17 -33.08 -25.59
CA ASN A 728 30.73 -33.12 -27.00
C ASN A 728 29.79 -31.96 -27.34
N MET A 729 30.19 -30.74 -26.98
CA MET A 729 29.41 -29.55 -27.29
C MET A 729 29.58 -29.25 -28.79
N ASP A 730 28.50 -29.36 -29.55
CA ASP A 730 28.41 -28.89 -30.94
C ASP A 730 27.23 -27.92 -31.03
N THR A 731 27.40 -26.75 -30.41
CA THR A 731 26.28 -25.82 -30.21
C THR A 731 26.35 -24.68 -31.22
N THR A 732 25.71 -24.84 -32.37
CA THR A 732 25.39 -23.70 -33.24
C THR A 732 24.33 -22.77 -32.63
N ARG A 733 23.57 -23.27 -31.63
CA ARG A 733 22.54 -22.53 -30.88
C ARG A 733 22.47 -23.04 -29.43
N PRO A 734 23.27 -22.49 -28.51
CA PRO A 734 23.19 -22.83 -27.09
C PRO A 734 21.80 -22.47 -26.52
N VAL A 735 21.37 -23.22 -25.50
CA VAL A 735 20.05 -23.07 -24.86
C VAL A 735 20.24 -22.82 -23.37
N TRP A 736 19.49 -21.86 -22.84
CA TRP A 736 19.44 -21.60 -21.41
C TRP A 736 18.75 -22.73 -20.65
N LEU A 737 19.42 -23.24 -19.63
CA LEU A 737 18.93 -24.28 -18.73
C LEU A 737 18.96 -23.76 -17.28
N PRO A 738 17.95 -24.08 -16.47
CA PRO A 738 17.95 -23.69 -15.07
C PRO A 738 18.92 -24.57 -14.28
N ALA A 739 19.62 -23.96 -13.33
CA ALA A 739 20.41 -24.63 -12.31
C ALA A 739 20.06 -24.08 -10.93
N GLN A 740 20.14 -24.94 -9.93
CA GLN A 740 19.99 -24.52 -8.54
C GLN A 740 20.72 -25.48 -7.61
N VAL A 741 21.09 -25.02 -6.42
CA VAL A 741 21.76 -25.82 -5.38
C VAL A 741 21.46 -25.23 -4.00
N THR A 742 21.31 -26.11 -3.00
CA THR A 742 21.21 -25.66 -1.61
C THR A 742 22.59 -25.25 -1.09
N VAL A 743 22.66 -24.09 -0.46
CA VAL A 743 23.83 -23.58 0.26
C VAL A 743 23.50 -23.59 1.74
N GLU A 744 24.25 -24.38 2.51
CA GLU A 744 24.12 -24.44 3.97
C GLU A 744 25.32 -23.75 4.60
N SER A 745 25.06 -22.78 5.46
CA SER A 745 26.13 -22.10 6.19
C SER A 745 25.66 -21.57 7.52
N SER A 746 26.53 -21.66 8.53
CA SER A 746 26.36 -21.02 9.84
C SER A 746 27.18 -19.74 9.99
N LYS A 747 27.93 -19.36 8.95
CA LYS A 747 28.79 -18.17 8.90
C LYS A 747 28.65 -17.47 7.56
N ASP A 748 28.80 -16.16 7.55
CA ASP A 748 28.86 -15.36 6.33
C ASP A 748 29.87 -15.95 5.35
N PHE A 749 29.48 -15.99 4.07
CA PHE A 749 30.20 -16.75 3.06
C PHE A 749 30.18 -16.04 1.71
N HIS A 750 31.07 -16.47 0.83
CA HIS A 750 31.09 -16.14 -0.58
C HIS A 750 30.70 -17.38 -1.41
N ILE A 751 30.06 -17.13 -2.55
CA ILE A 751 29.89 -18.11 -3.61
C ILE A 751 31.00 -17.90 -4.62
N VAL A 752 31.72 -18.97 -4.91
CA VAL A 752 32.83 -18.98 -5.85
C VAL A 752 32.45 -19.84 -7.05
N MET A 753 32.46 -19.25 -8.23
CA MET A 753 32.25 -19.94 -9.50
C MET A 753 33.58 -20.12 -10.23
N GLU A 754 33.91 -21.38 -10.51
CA GLU A 754 35.13 -21.77 -11.19
C GLU A 754 34.81 -22.43 -12.53
N GLY A 755 35.55 -22.05 -13.57
CA GLY A 755 35.34 -22.52 -14.93
C GLY A 755 36.62 -23.01 -15.60
N GLN A 756 36.50 -24.05 -16.41
CA GLN A 756 37.57 -24.54 -17.29
C GLN A 756 36.96 -25.09 -18.57
N ALA A 757 37.58 -24.86 -19.72
CA ALA A 757 37.15 -25.38 -21.01
C ALA A 757 38.33 -25.47 -21.97
N THR A 758 38.23 -26.39 -22.93
CA THR A 758 39.25 -26.56 -23.99
C THR A 758 38.96 -25.72 -25.23
N ASN A 759 37.70 -25.72 -25.70
CA ASN A 759 37.20 -24.91 -26.81
C ASN A 759 35.70 -24.63 -26.61
N GLY A 760 35.38 -23.55 -25.88
CA GLY A 760 34.02 -23.21 -25.47
C GLY A 760 33.97 -22.64 -24.06
N GLY A 761 32.83 -22.82 -23.39
CA GLY A 761 32.63 -22.41 -22.01
C GLY A 761 31.18 -22.44 -21.57
N PHE A 762 30.89 -21.71 -20.50
CA PHE A 762 29.56 -21.52 -19.96
C PHE A 762 29.19 -20.03 -19.95
N ALA A 763 27.95 -19.75 -20.31
CA ALA A 763 27.28 -18.49 -20.01
C ALA A 763 26.43 -18.70 -18.74
N ILE A 764 26.36 -17.67 -17.91
CA ILE A 764 25.52 -17.63 -16.70
C ILE A 764 24.70 -16.35 -16.76
N ASP A 765 23.46 -16.48 -16.31
CA ASP A 765 22.56 -15.37 -16.15
C ASP A 765 21.65 -15.57 -14.94
N ASP A 766 20.90 -14.54 -14.57
CA ASP A 766 19.72 -14.67 -13.73
C ASP A 766 19.99 -15.25 -12.31
N ILE A 767 21.05 -14.80 -11.64
CA ILE A 767 21.38 -15.26 -10.29
C ILE A 767 20.38 -14.74 -9.26
N SER A 768 19.79 -15.67 -8.50
CA SER A 768 18.79 -15.41 -7.46
C SER A 768 19.05 -16.26 -6.22
N ILE A 769 18.68 -15.73 -5.04
CA ILE A 769 18.89 -16.39 -3.76
C ILE A 769 17.58 -16.39 -2.99
N THR A 770 16.99 -17.56 -2.75
CA THR A 770 15.73 -17.66 -2.01
C THR A 770 15.92 -18.42 -0.70
N PRO A 771 15.19 -18.08 0.38
CA PRO A 771 15.18 -18.87 1.61
C PRO A 771 14.77 -20.31 1.39
N GLY A 772 15.36 -21.21 2.18
CA GLY A 772 15.04 -22.63 2.22
C GLY A 772 15.89 -23.49 1.30
N SER A 773 15.77 -24.81 1.46
CA SER A 773 16.46 -25.80 0.64
C SER A 773 15.80 -25.99 -0.73
N CYS A 774 16.58 -26.38 -1.73
CA CYS A 774 16.08 -26.79 -3.04
C CYS A 774 16.85 -27.99 -3.61
N GLN A 775 16.14 -28.77 -4.45
CA GLN A 775 16.75 -29.90 -5.14
C GLN A 775 17.82 -29.43 -6.12
N THR A 776 19.03 -29.99 -6.06
CA THR A 776 20.10 -29.64 -6.99
C THR A 776 19.69 -29.91 -8.44
N ARG A 777 19.81 -28.90 -9.30
CA ARG A 777 19.55 -28.99 -10.74
C ARG A 777 20.75 -28.50 -11.56
N PRO A 778 21.08 -29.15 -12.69
CA PRO A 778 20.58 -30.48 -13.09
C PRO A 778 21.05 -31.56 -12.10
N GLU A 779 20.37 -32.69 -12.01
CA GLU A 779 20.72 -33.76 -11.05
C GLU A 779 22.16 -34.26 -11.20
N LYS A 780 22.68 -34.26 -12.44
CA LYS A 780 24.07 -34.63 -12.75
C LYS A 780 25.11 -33.70 -12.12
N ALA A 781 24.70 -32.50 -11.71
CA ALA A 781 25.59 -31.53 -11.08
C ALA A 781 25.70 -31.69 -9.55
N ALA A 782 24.91 -32.59 -8.96
CA ALA A 782 25.01 -32.89 -7.54
C ALA A 782 26.37 -33.52 -7.21
N ILE A 783 27.02 -33.00 -6.17
CA ILE A 783 28.25 -33.60 -5.65
C ILE A 783 27.87 -34.90 -4.95
N LYS A 784 28.27 -36.03 -5.53
CA LYS A 784 28.17 -37.31 -4.85
C LYS A 784 29.13 -37.28 -3.68
N ASN A 785 28.60 -37.21 -2.47
CA ASN A 785 29.39 -37.45 -1.26
C ASN A 785 30.17 -38.75 -1.48
N GLN A 786 31.51 -38.65 -1.46
CA GLN A 786 32.31 -39.83 -1.19
C GLN A 786 31.80 -40.34 0.15
N ALA A 787 31.15 -41.50 0.12
CA ALA A 787 30.73 -42.19 1.33
C ALA A 787 31.96 -42.23 2.25
N LYS A 788 31.84 -41.61 3.43
CA LYS A 788 32.71 -41.93 4.54
C LYS A 788 32.47 -43.41 4.82
N SER A 789 33.32 -44.26 4.24
CA SER A 789 33.46 -45.68 4.59
C SER A 789 34.04 -45.81 5.98
#